data_AF-A0A7V2S669-F1
#
_entry.id   AF-A0A7V2S669-F1
#
_cell.length_a   1.000
_cell.length_b   1.000
_cell.length_c   1.000
_cell.angle_alpha   90.00
_cell.angle_beta   90.00
_cell.angle_gamma   90.00
#
_symmetry.space_group_name_H-M   'P 1'
#
loop_
_entity.id
_entity.type
_entity.pdbx_description
1 polymer ?
#
loop_
_entity_poly.entity_id
_entity_poly.type
_entity_poly.pdbx_seq_one_letter_code
_entity_poly.pdbx_strand_id
1 'polypeptide(L)'
;LFQRLSFQNASFSSPEALPVYEKMISIHSARVRIEGILTDKKVIPVSDSETQWLLKKGFTDTLFRLHVSLSVARKQPYAWVQLVPVRWNAHKALFEKLISFRVKLSVTDIPGVAGFKSQRLLTHSVLASGSWFKIRIEKSGIYKLTYEDLKSMGFPADGDPADIALYGNGGGPLPEKNDAPRPAGLTENPIEVVDGGDGNFGPGDYILFYGVGPVVWKYDASTGMFHHQNNYYDDYAYYFLTKGNRPGLRIRQKDVPGTPDTNITRFTDYAFHERDERNLGNTGRTWYGEVFDFASDYSFDFNFPHLVKTQKAWLKAVFASKAYSANSFEIYTNGQLQKTLYMPVTGNSEYDVGKGGSTRFSFSPASDKITVKTVYRRNSSSSVGYLDYLELNVQRELVFSGGQMAFRNILSSGNVARYNLQATGNVTVWDVSQPLSPESVKIRAVSGGVTFQTEVEQYKAFVAFDGTDFYKPVFVEKVENQDLHAVKNTDFLIVSYPGFLDQARRLADFHREKDGLKVFVTTPQKIYNEFSSGAQDITAIRDFVKHIYDRSDPGQELRYLLLFGDASFDYKNRLPDNTNFVPCWEAVSSLNTISSVASDDYFGYLDDGEGVSYSDRVDIGIGRFPVDTPEEAKEAVDKTIRYDTDTPETMGPWRNRLTFVADDGDYNRHLNDAETLSGYLSKNYPVYGLNKLYLDAFPQISTPSGQRAPALNEAINASIDGGTLLFNYSGHGGEVGLGHERFMTIADINSWTN
;
A
#
# COMPACT_ATOMS: atom_id res chain seq x y z
N LEU A 1 16.43 38.63 -14.06
CA LEU A 1 15.82 37.29 -14.23
C LEU A 1 16.64 36.30 -13.45
N PHE A 2 16.10 35.75 -12.36
CA PHE A 2 16.82 34.80 -11.50
C PHE A 2 16.37 33.38 -11.87
N GLN A 3 17.25 32.64 -12.55
CA GLN A 3 17.20 31.17 -12.53
C GLN A 3 17.44 30.74 -11.08
N ARG A 4 16.59 29.85 -10.56
CA ARG A 4 16.64 29.25 -9.21
C ARG A 4 18.06 29.07 -8.64
N LEU A 5 18.18 29.08 -7.31
CA LEU A 5 19.44 28.74 -6.66
C LEU A 5 19.82 27.30 -7.01
N SER A 6 21.03 27.08 -7.53
CA SER A 6 21.53 25.78 -7.99
C SER A 6 23.05 25.73 -7.87
N PHE A 7 23.60 24.52 -7.80
CA PHE A 7 25.03 24.25 -7.74
C PHE A 7 25.31 22.80 -8.19
N GLN A 8 26.58 22.46 -8.36
CA GLN A 8 26.99 21.11 -8.74
C GLN A 8 26.55 20.08 -7.68
N ASN A 9 25.81 19.05 -8.10
CA ASN A 9 25.18 18.03 -7.24
C ASN A 9 24.02 18.55 -6.38
N ALA A 10 23.34 19.63 -6.79
CA ALA A 10 22.08 20.03 -6.18
C ALA A 10 20.98 19.01 -6.53
N SER A 11 20.33 18.48 -5.50
CA SER A 11 19.10 17.71 -5.55
C SER A 11 17.93 18.61 -5.15
N PHE A 12 16.74 18.36 -5.71
CA PHE A 12 15.54 19.15 -5.47
C PHE A 12 14.36 18.21 -5.19
N SER A 13 13.65 18.41 -4.07
CA SER A 13 12.45 17.62 -3.75
C SER A 13 11.20 18.08 -4.51
N SER A 14 11.23 19.29 -5.07
CA SER A 14 10.25 19.81 -6.03
C SER A 14 10.90 20.90 -6.89
N PRO A 15 10.31 21.29 -8.03
CA PRO A 15 10.84 22.37 -8.87
C PRO A 15 11.03 23.70 -8.13
N GLU A 16 10.24 23.94 -7.08
CA GLU A 16 10.24 25.12 -6.22
C GLU A 16 11.08 24.99 -4.96
N ALA A 17 11.54 23.78 -4.64
CA ALA A 17 12.24 23.48 -3.40
C ALA A 17 13.63 24.13 -3.37
N LEU A 18 14.17 24.25 -2.15
CA LEU A 18 15.55 24.64 -1.97
C LEU A 18 16.46 23.52 -2.51
N PRO A 19 17.57 23.87 -3.19
CA PRO A 19 18.57 22.89 -3.56
C PRO A 19 19.22 22.31 -2.30
N VAL A 20 19.32 20.98 -2.27
CA VAL A 20 19.98 20.21 -1.23
C VAL A 20 21.23 19.59 -1.83
N TYR A 21 22.38 19.76 -1.18
CA TYR A 21 23.54 18.96 -1.50
C TYR A 21 23.34 17.55 -0.96
N GLU A 22 23.48 16.54 -1.81
CA GLU A 22 23.37 15.14 -1.40
C GLU A 22 24.64 14.36 -1.72
N LYS A 23 25.04 13.47 -0.80
CA LYS A 23 26.14 12.54 -1.03
C LYS A 23 25.95 11.24 -0.25
N MET A 24 26.21 10.13 -0.92
CA MET A 24 26.28 8.80 -0.31
C MET A 24 27.73 8.45 -0.01
N ILE A 25 27.99 7.97 1.21
CA ILE A 25 29.31 7.54 1.65
C ILE A 25 29.19 6.13 2.19
N SER A 26 29.88 5.16 1.59
CA SER A 26 29.87 3.78 2.08
C SER A 26 30.38 3.72 3.51
N ILE A 27 29.73 2.89 4.32
CA ILE A 27 30.07 2.65 5.72
C ILE A 27 30.20 1.14 5.96
N HIS A 28 30.77 0.76 7.09
CA HIS A 28 31.13 -0.63 7.35
C HIS A 28 29.95 -1.52 7.81
N SER A 29 28.80 -0.94 8.16
CA SER A 29 27.69 -1.67 8.78
C SER A 29 26.36 -0.92 8.65
N ALA A 30 25.26 -1.66 8.48
CA ALA A 30 23.89 -1.14 8.55
C ALA A 30 23.39 -0.99 10.01
N ARG A 31 24.17 -1.41 11.00
CA ARG A 31 23.80 -1.38 12.43
C ARG A 31 24.54 -0.30 13.18
N VAL A 32 24.36 0.93 12.73
CA VAL A 32 25.11 2.07 13.22
C VAL A 32 24.18 3.21 13.59
N ARG A 33 24.62 4.02 14.56
CA ARG A 33 24.15 5.39 14.71
C ARG A 33 25.09 6.28 13.90
N ILE A 34 24.52 7.13 13.07
CA ILE A 34 25.27 8.07 12.23
C ILE A 34 24.95 9.49 12.70
N GLU A 35 26.00 10.26 12.99
CA GLU A 35 25.88 11.69 13.27
C GLU A 35 26.81 12.47 12.35
N GLY A 36 26.33 13.61 11.85
CA GLY A 36 27.10 14.50 11.01
C GLY A 36 27.29 15.84 11.68
N ILE A 37 28.53 16.36 11.65
CA ILE A 37 28.84 17.72 12.06
C ILE A 37 29.49 18.47 10.90
N LEU A 38 28.98 19.67 10.64
CA LEU A 38 29.51 20.57 9.62
C LEU A 38 30.68 21.39 10.18
N THR A 39 31.87 21.26 9.62
CA THR A 39 33.09 21.99 9.97
C THR A 39 33.67 22.77 8.77
N ASP A 40 34.68 23.61 9.00
CA ASP A 40 35.41 24.37 7.96
C ASP A 40 34.51 25.14 6.99
N LYS A 41 33.47 25.77 7.53
CA LYS A 41 32.44 26.47 6.75
C LYS A 41 33.03 27.73 6.12
N LYS A 42 33.02 27.81 4.79
CA LYS A 42 33.25 29.06 4.06
C LYS A 42 31.92 29.56 3.51
N VAL A 43 31.54 30.77 3.93
CA VAL A 43 30.26 31.38 3.59
C VAL A 43 30.47 32.69 2.86
N ILE A 44 29.59 32.99 1.92
CA ILE A 44 29.50 34.30 1.27
C ILE A 44 28.04 34.78 1.32
N PRO A 45 27.80 36.11 1.26
CA PRO A 45 26.45 36.61 1.02
C PRO A 45 25.86 36.02 -0.25
N VAL A 46 24.56 35.72 -0.23
CA VAL A 46 23.83 35.41 -1.47
C VAL A 46 23.68 36.69 -2.30
N SER A 47 23.45 36.59 -3.62
CA SER A 47 23.20 37.76 -4.46
C SER A 47 21.84 38.40 -4.14
N ASP A 48 21.63 39.65 -4.60
CA ASP A 48 20.35 40.34 -4.42
C ASP A 48 19.17 39.54 -5.04
N SER A 49 19.41 38.92 -6.18
CA SER A 49 18.44 38.05 -6.86
C SER A 49 18.09 36.80 -6.04
N GLU A 50 19.10 36.14 -5.44
CA GLU A 50 18.90 34.99 -4.54
C GLU A 50 18.16 35.42 -3.27
N THR A 51 18.48 36.59 -2.72
CA THR A 51 17.81 37.17 -1.54
C THR A 51 16.33 37.36 -1.78
N GLN A 52 15.95 38.01 -2.88
CA GLN A 52 14.53 38.23 -3.23
C GLN A 52 13.78 36.90 -3.39
N TRP A 53 14.44 35.90 -3.99
CA TRP A 53 13.86 34.57 -4.15
C TRP A 53 13.62 33.87 -2.81
N LEU A 54 14.60 33.89 -1.90
CA LEU A 54 14.50 33.29 -0.56
C LEU A 54 13.42 33.97 0.29
N LEU A 55 13.31 35.30 0.22
CA LEU A 55 12.25 36.06 0.88
C LEU A 55 10.86 35.69 0.35
N LYS A 56 10.71 35.58 -0.97
CA LYS A 56 9.46 35.15 -1.61
C LYS A 56 9.04 33.75 -1.16
N LYS A 57 9.99 32.88 -0.86
CA LYS A 57 9.76 31.53 -0.31
C LYS A 57 9.55 31.50 1.20
N GLY A 58 9.62 32.64 1.88
CA GLY A 58 9.49 32.71 3.35
C GLY A 58 10.59 31.93 4.08
N PHE A 59 11.79 31.84 3.51
CA PHE A 59 12.89 31.08 4.11
C PHE A 59 13.45 31.77 5.36
N THR A 60 13.48 31.08 6.49
CA THR A 60 13.85 31.65 7.79
C THR A 60 14.92 30.87 8.56
N ASP A 61 15.47 29.79 8.00
CA ASP A 61 16.38 28.91 8.75
C ASP A 61 17.67 29.65 9.11
N THR A 62 18.01 29.67 10.39
CA THR A 62 19.23 30.34 10.89
C THR A 62 20.47 29.44 10.86
N LEU A 63 20.28 28.15 10.60
CA LEU A 63 21.33 27.14 10.54
C LEU A 63 21.38 26.52 9.14
N PHE A 64 22.59 26.16 8.69
CA PHE A 64 22.73 25.23 7.58
C PHE A 64 22.20 23.86 8.04
N ARG A 65 21.07 23.43 7.50
CA ARG A 65 20.44 22.17 7.88
C ARG A 65 21.23 21.00 7.30
N LEU A 66 21.99 20.33 8.16
CA LEU A 66 22.65 19.07 7.87
C LEU A 66 21.78 17.93 8.42
N HIS A 67 21.36 17.04 7.55
CA HIS A 67 20.72 15.78 7.89
C HIS A 67 21.63 14.64 7.45
N VAL A 68 21.84 13.67 8.34
CA VAL A 68 22.56 12.45 8.00
C VAL A 68 21.74 11.27 8.48
N SER A 69 21.55 10.30 7.59
CA SER A 69 20.79 9.09 7.87
C SER A 69 21.49 7.87 7.30
N LEU A 70 21.13 6.69 7.80
CA LEU A 70 21.49 5.42 7.18
C LEU A 70 20.59 5.21 5.97
N SER A 71 21.17 4.76 4.87
CA SER A 71 20.45 4.21 3.72
C SER A 71 21.18 2.95 3.29
N VAL A 72 20.44 1.91 2.95
CA VAL A 72 20.99 0.67 2.41
C VAL A 72 20.57 0.63 0.94
N ALA A 73 21.48 0.20 0.08
CA ALA A 73 21.15 -0.08 -1.30
C ALA A 73 21.95 -1.31 -1.72
N ARG A 74 21.27 -2.28 -2.29
CA ARG A 74 21.81 -3.55 -2.76
C ARG A 74 22.56 -4.30 -1.66
N LYS A 75 22.00 -4.35 -0.44
CA LYS A 75 22.61 -4.88 0.80
C LYS A 75 23.87 -4.13 1.25
N GLN A 76 24.21 -3.00 0.63
CA GLN A 76 25.38 -2.18 1.00
C GLN A 76 24.94 -0.97 1.82
N PRO A 77 25.50 -0.76 3.02
CA PRO A 77 25.12 0.37 3.85
C PRO A 77 25.90 1.65 3.47
N TYR A 78 25.18 2.77 3.52
CA TYR A 78 25.68 4.11 3.24
C TYR A 78 25.23 5.11 4.31
N ALA A 79 26.09 6.08 4.60
CA ALA A 79 25.67 7.33 5.21
C ALA A 79 25.16 8.26 4.10
N TRP A 80 23.88 8.60 4.15
CA TRP A 80 23.27 9.59 3.27
C TRP A 80 23.35 10.97 3.91
N VAL A 81 24.16 11.84 3.32
CA VAL A 81 24.41 13.20 3.79
C VAL A 81 23.60 14.16 2.94
N GLN A 82 22.74 14.95 3.59
CA GLN A 82 21.91 15.98 2.97
C GLN A 82 22.19 17.33 3.64
N LEU A 83 22.41 18.37 2.85
CA LEU A 83 22.75 19.70 3.37
C LEU A 83 22.04 20.79 2.59
N VAL A 84 21.23 21.60 3.28
CA VAL A 84 20.73 22.88 2.73
C VAL A 84 21.83 23.93 2.90
N PRO A 85 22.49 24.38 1.82
CA PRO A 85 23.69 25.21 1.92
C PRO A 85 23.36 26.71 1.99
N VAL A 86 22.19 27.08 2.54
CA VAL A 86 21.73 28.46 2.70
C VAL A 86 21.20 28.66 4.12
N ARG A 87 21.40 29.85 4.68
CA ARG A 87 20.82 30.26 5.97
C ARG A 87 20.53 31.76 6.01
N TRP A 88 19.66 32.17 6.92
CA TRP A 88 19.50 33.54 7.39
C TRP A 88 20.51 33.85 8.52
N ASN A 89 21.36 34.86 8.34
CA ASN A 89 22.25 35.34 9.39
C ASN A 89 21.61 36.53 10.13
N ALA A 90 20.99 36.26 11.28
CA ALA A 90 20.30 37.28 12.07
C ALA A 90 21.20 38.43 12.56
N HIS A 91 22.50 38.19 12.75
CA HIS A 91 23.44 39.24 13.21
C HIS A 91 23.82 40.21 12.10
N LYS A 92 23.88 39.73 10.86
CA LYS A 92 24.22 40.55 9.68
C LYS A 92 23.01 41.02 8.88
N ALA A 93 21.81 40.54 9.24
CA ALA A 93 20.55 40.78 8.54
C ALA A 93 20.63 40.48 7.03
N LEU A 94 21.29 39.37 6.66
CA LEU A 94 21.42 38.93 5.27
C LEU A 94 21.40 37.40 5.17
N PHE A 95 21.10 36.87 3.98
CA PHE A 95 21.25 35.45 3.68
C PHE A 95 22.70 35.13 3.29
N GLU A 96 23.21 34.00 3.79
CA GLU A 96 24.53 33.47 3.46
C GLU A 96 24.39 32.12 2.76
N LYS A 97 25.19 31.89 1.72
CA LYS A 97 25.39 30.56 1.13
C LYS A 97 26.74 29.97 1.47
N LEU A 98 26.74 28.66 1.68
CA LEU A 98 27.90 27.86 2.01
C LEU A 98 28.57 27.38 0.71
N ILE A 99 29.79 27.84 0.45
CA ILE A 99 30.53 27.53 -0.79
C ILE A 99 31.59 26.44 -0.61
N SER A 100 31.95 26.13 0.63
CA SER A 100 32.87 25.04 0.99
C SER A 100 32.62 24.63 2.43
N PHE A 101 32.74 23.34 2.70
CA PHE A 101 32.55 22.77 4.01
C PHE A 101 33.24 21.41 4.11
N ARG A 102 33.36 20.89 5.34
CA ARG A 102 33.58 19.47 5.59
C ARG A 102 32.44 18.92 6.43
N VAL A 103 32.04 17.68 6.15
CA VAL A 103 31.16 16.92 7.03
C VAL A 103 32.02 15.88 7.73
N LYS A 104 32.10 15.98 9.06
CA LYS A 104 32.69 14.94 9.90
C LYS A 104 31.57 13.98 10.29
N LEU A 105 31.67 12.74 9.83
CA LEU A 105 30.74 11.68 10.18
C LEU A 105 31.28 10.90 11.39
N SER A 106 30.42 10.72 12.38
CA SER A 106 30.62 9.77 13.48
C SER A 106 29.70 8.58 13.22
N VAL A 107 30.30 7.43 12.92
CA VAL A 107 29.59 6.17 12.72
C VAL A 107 29.91 5.29 13.91
N THR A 108 28.91 4.99 14.72
CA THR A 108 29.07 4.20 15.95
C THR A 108 28.21 2.96 15.86
N ASP A 109 28.83 1.79 16.00
CA ASP A 109 28.07 0.53 16.04
C ASP A 109 27.11 0.51 17.22
N ILE A 110 25.91 0.02 16.97
CA ILE A 110 24.90 -0.19 18.02
C ILE A 110 25.14 -1.61 18.59
N PRO A 111 25.53 -1.77 19.87
CA PRO A 111 25.70 -3.08 20.49
C PRO A 111 24.38 -3.86 20.44
N GLY A 112 24.45 -5.12 20.01
CA GLY A 112 23.27 -5.92 19.73
C GLY A 112 22.41 -6.17 20.97
N VAL A 113 21.21 -5.59 21.00
CA VAL A 113 20.06 -6.29 21.61
C VAL A 113 19.78 -7.49 20.70
N ALA A 114 19.59 -8.67 21.28
CA ALA A 114 19.38 -9.92 20.56
C ALA A 114 18.36 -9.74 19.42
N GLY A 115 18.85 -9.77 18.17
CA GLY A 115 18.13 -9.86 16.91
C GLY A 115 16.83 -9.05 16.79
N PHE A 116 16.84 -8.01 15.94
CA PHE A 116 15.75 -7.93 14.98
C PHE A 116 15.72 -9.30 14.29
N LYS A 117 14.76 -10.15 14.65
CA LYS A 117 14.59 -11.43 13.97
C LYS A 117 14.28 -11.07 12.53
N SER A 118 15.23 -11.30 11.62
CA SER A 118 14.92 -11.38 10.20
C SER A 118 13.68 -12.27 10.10
N GLN A 119 12.65 -11.84 9.36
CA GLN A 119 11.48 -12.68 9.14
C GLN A 119 11.96 -14.08 8.76
N ARG A 120 11.37 -15.11 9.37
CA ARG A 120 11.81 -16.49 9.16
C ARG A 120 11.60 -16.84 7.69
N LEU A 121 12.64 -16.88 6.88
CA LEU A 121 12.52 -17.27 5.48
C LEU A 121 12.21 -18.77 5.38
N LEU A 122 11.11 -19.12 4.73
CA LEU A 122 10.77 -20.51 4.45
C LEU A 122 11.60 -21.03 3.27
N THR A 123 11.86 -22.33 3.25
CA THR A 123 12.52 -22.98 2.10
C THR A 123 11.53 -23.68 1.18
N HIS A 124 10.35 -24.03 1.72
CA HIS A 124 9.28 -24.73 1.01
C HIS A 124 7.92 -24.25 1.52
N SER A 125 6.96 -24.19 0.62
CA SER A 125 5.54 -23.94 0.91
C SER A 125 4.84 -25.19 1.45
N VAL A 126 3.84 -25.01 2.30
CA VAL A 126 2.90 -26.10 2.62
C VAL A 126 2.11 -26.52 1.38
N LEU A 127 1.89 -25.60 0.43
CA LEU A 127 1.19 -25.86 -0.84
C LEU A 127 2.03 -26.68 -1.83
N ALA A 128 3.28 -27.03 -1.51
CA ALA A 128 4.16 -27.77 -2.41
C ALA A 128 3.65 -29.19 -2.74
N SER A 129 2.80 -29.75 -1.88
CA SER A 129 2.19 -31.06 -2.07
C SER A 129 0.86 -31.16 -1.31
N GLY A 130 0.04 -32.15 -1.65
CA GLY A 130 -1.26 -32.38 -1.00
C GLY A 130 -2.45 -32.07 -1.89
N SER A 131 -3.62 -31.92 -1.28
CA SER A 131 -4.87 -31.52 -1.94
C SER A 131 -5.47 -30.34 -1.20
N TRP A 132 -5.43 -29.17 -1.83
CA TRP A 132 -5.75 -27.89 -1.22
C TRP A 132 -7.05 -27.32 -1.76
N PHE A 133 -7.94 -26.91 -0.87
CA PHE A 133 -9.24 -26.33 -1.20
C PHE A 133 -9.32 -24.94 -0.60
N LYS A 134 -9.36 -23.93 -1.47
CA LYS A 134 -9.41 -22.52 -1.07
C LYS A 134 -10.84 -22.13 -0.74
N ILE A 135 -11.03 -21.54 0.43
CA ILE A 135 -12.29 -20.97 0.89
C ILE A 135 -12.09 -19.49 1.21
N ARG A 136 -13.15 -18.70 1.12
CA ARG A 136 -13.15 -17.27 1.44
C ARG A 136 -14.17 -16.91 2.51
N ILE A 137 -13.87 -15.84 3.24
CA ILE A 137 -14.72 -15.26 4.28
C ILE A 137 -14.78 -13.73 4.14
N GLU A 138 -15.88 -13.12 4.58
CA GLU A 138 -16.13 -11.67 4.44
C GLU A 138 -15.94 -10.88 5.74
N LYS A 139 -15.98 -11.54 6.91
CA LYS A 139 -15.93 -10.88 8.23
C LYS A 139 -15.32 -11.77 9.30
N SER A 140 -14.83 -11.16 10.37
CA SER A 140 -14.25 -11.91 11.49
C SER A 140 -15.33 -12.57 12.34
N GLY A 141 -15.11 -13.81 12.80
CA GLY A 141 -16.06 -14.55 13.63
C GLY A 141 -15.84 -16.06 13.63
N ILE A 142 -16.79 -16.80 14.21
CA ILE A 142 -16.79 -18.27 14.20
C ILE A 142 -17.48 -18.78 12.95
N TYR A 143 -16.77 -19.63 12.22
CA TYR A 143 -17.23 -20.26 10.99
C TYR A 143 -17.47 -21.76 11.18
N LYS A 144 -18.48 -22.28 10.51
CA LYS A 144 -18.84 -23.70 10.49
C LYS A 144 -18.74 -24.26 9.06
N LEU A 145 -18.17 -25.46 8.96
CA LEU A 145 -18.18 -26.29 7.77
C LEU A 145 -18.68 -27.68 8.14
N THR A 146 -19.84 -28.06 7.59
CA THR A 146 -20.43 -29.38 7.79
C THR A 146 -19.77 -30.43 6.89
N TYR A 147 -19.95 -31.70 7.22
CA TYR A 147 -19.62 -32.82 6.33
C TYR A 147 -20.19 -32.61 4.91
N GLU A 148 -21.45 -32.20 4.80
CA GLU A 148 -22.12 -31.95 3.53
C GLU A 148 -21.47 -30.79 2.75
N ASP A 149 -21.05 -29.73 3.45
CA ASP A 149 -20.31 -28.62 2.83
C ASP A 149 -19.00 -29.10 2.23
N LEU A 150 -18.22 -29.89 2.99
CA LEU A 150 -16.95 -30.45 2.53
C LEU A 150 -17.15 -31.40 1.33
N LYS A 151 -18.16 -32.27 1.37
CA LYS A 151 -18.48 -33.14 0.23
C LYS A 151 -18.89 -32.35 -1.01
N SER A 152 -19.65 -31.27 -0.84
CA SER A 152 -20.12 -30.44 -1.96
C SER A 152 -19.00 -29.73 -2.73
N MET A 153 -17.89 -29.38 -2.05
CA MET A 153 -16.70 -28.80 -2.68
C MET A 153 -15.73 -29.86 -3.25
N GLY A 154 -16.06 -31.15 -3.13
CA GLY A 154 -15.19 -32.25 -3.54
C GLY A 154 -14.05 -32.57 -2.56
N PHE A 155 -14.11 -32.09 -1.32
CA PHE A 155 -13.14 -32.42 -0.28
C PHE A 155 -13.35 -33.88 0.19
N PRO A 156 -12.28 -34.68 0.37
CA PRO A 156 -12.37 -36.08 0.82
C PRO A 156 -12.65 -36.17 2.34
N ALA A 157 -13.85 -35.75 2.74
CA ALA A 157 -14.26 -35.59 4.13
C ALA A 157 -14.33 -36.90 4.93
N ASP A 158 -14.57 -38.04 4.26
CA ASP A 158 -14.73 -39.35 4.91
C ASP A 158 -13.43 -39.82 5.59
N GLY A 159 -13.51 -40.37 6.80
CA GLY A 159 -12.38 -41.03 7.49
C GLY A 159 -12.00 -40.34 8.80
N ASP A 160 -10.70 -40.40 9.15
CA ASP A 160 -10.21 -39.86 10.43
C ASP A 160 -10.31 -38.32 10.45
N PRO A 161 -11.11 -37.73 11.36
CA PRO A 161 -11.20 -36.28 11.50
C PRO A 161 -9.86 -35.61 11.83
N ALA A 162 -8.90 -36.35 12.41
CA ALA A 162 -7.55 -35.85 12.71
C ALA A 162 -6.82 -35.36 11.45
N ASP A 163 -7.11 -35.93 10.28
CA ASP A 163 -6.44 -35.57 9.02
C ASP A 163 -6.88 -34.20 8.48
N ILE A 164 -7.99 -33.63 8.97
CA ILE A 164 -8.48 -32.34 8.51
C ILE A 164 -7.64 -31.22 9.16
N ALA A 165 -7.06 -30.38 8.30
CA ALA A 165 -6.30 -29.20 8.68
C ALA A 165 -6.72 -27.96 7.89
N LEU A 166 -6.59 -26.80 8.52
CA LEU A 166 -6.93 -25.49 7.97
C LEU A 166 -5.71 -24.58 8.02
N TYR A 167 -5.41 -23.89 6.94
CA TYR A 167 -4.30 -22.96 6.84
C TYR A 167 -4.78 -21.58 6.40
N GLY A 168 -4.17 -20.51 6.93
CA GLY A 168 -4.53 -19.15 6.58
C GLY A 168 -3.95 -18.13 7.56
N ASN A 169 -3.88 -16.87 7.15
CA ASN A 169 -3.32 -15.78 7.98
C ASN A 169 -4.34 -14.70 8.32
N GLY A 170 -5.61 -14.87 7.92
CA GLY A 170 -6.63 -13.84 8.07
C GLY A 170 -6.68 -12.85 6.91
N GLY A 171 -7.48 -11.81 7.11
CA GLY A 171 -7.63 -10.70 6.17
C GLY A 171 -7.11 -9.40 6.75
N GLY A 172 -6.64 -8.55 5.85
CA GLY A 172 -6.07 -7.25 6.17
C GLY A 172 -4.89 -6.95 5.24
N PRO A 173 -4.59 -5.67 5.00
CA PRO A 173 -3.47 -5.30 4.16
C PRO A 173 -2.16 -5.67 4.86
N LEU A 174 -1.26 -6.30 4.10
CA LEU A 174 0.10 -6.57 4.56
C LEU A 174 0.83 -5.24 4.87
N PRO A 175 1.77 -5.24 5.83
CA PRO A 175 2.50 -4.01 6.13
C PRO A 175 3.41 -3.63 4.95
N GLU A 176 3.42 -2.37 4.56
CA GLU A 176 4.29 -1.92 3.47
C GLU A 176 5.77 -2.00 3.84
N LYS A 177 6.12 -1.73 5.10
CA LYS A 177 7.48 -1.86 5.62
C LYS A 177 7.92 -3.33 5.67
N ASN A 178 8.97 -3.68 4.95
CA ASN A 178 9.36 -5.06 4.65
C ASN A 178 9.90 -5.85 5.85
N ASP A 179 10.31 -5.19 6.92
CA ASP A 179 10.78 -5.79 8.17
C ASP A 179 9.69 -5.91 9.25
N ALA A 180 8.49 -5.36 9.01
CA ALA A 180 7.40 -5.42 9.96
C ALA A 180 6.94 -6.88 10.17
N PRO A 181 6.65 -7.31 11.42
CA PRO A 181 6.28 -8.69 11.70
C PRO A 181 5.06 -9.15 10.90
N ARG A 182 5.19 -10.31 10.23
CA ARG A 182 4.11 -11.01 9.53
C ARG A 182 4.42 -12.51 9.47
N PRO A 183 3.41 -13.38 9.26
CA PRO A 183 3.66 -14.79 8.98
C PRO A 183 4.53 -14.97 7.73
N ALA A 184 5.47 -15.90 7.77
CA ALA A 184 6.39 -16.13 6.65
C ALA A 184 5.78 -16.89 5.46
N GLY A 185 4.58 -17.44 5.67
CA GLY A 185 3.80 -18.22 4.71
C GLY A 185 2.46 -18.56 5.36
N LEU A 186 1.74 -19.55 4.84
CA LEU A 186 0.48 -19.99 5.42
C LEU A 186 0.67 -20.61 6.82
N THR A 187 -0.07 -20.09 7.81
CA THR A 187 -0.08 -20.59 9.18
C THR A 187 -1.19 -21.62 9.35
N GLU A 188 -0.92 -22.74 10.01
CA GLU A 188 -1.96 -23.70 10.39
C GLU A 188 -2.83 -23.13 11.50
N ASN A 189 -4.15 -23.20 11.34
CA ASN A 189 -5.13 -22.67 12.28
C ASN A 189 -5.74 -23.83 13.07
N PRO A 190 -5.83 -23.71 14.41
CA PRO A 190 -6.60 -24.65 15.23
C PRO A 190 -8.07 -24.70 14.80
N ILE A 191 -8.61 -25.90 14.66
CA ILE A 191 -10.05 -26.14 14.44
C ILE A 191 -10.65 -26.92 15.61
N GLU A 192 -11.92 -26.71 15.90
CA GLU A 192 -12.70 -27.62 16.73
C GLU A 192 -13.41 -28.61 15.80
N VAL A 193 -13.33 -29.91 16.13
CA VAL A 193 -14.04 -30.95 15.38
C VAL A 193 -15.13 -31.51 16.27
N VAL A 194 -16.35 -31.57 15.73
CA VAL A 194 -17.51 -32.16 16.40
C VAL A 194 -17.94 -33.36 15.57
N ASP A 195 -17.59 -34.55 16.05
CA ASP A 195 -17.74 -35.86 15.37
C ASP A 195 -18.67 -36.84 16.12
N GLY A 196 -19.41 -36.35 17.12
CA GLY A 196 -20.23 -37.21 17.98
C GLY A 196 -19.46 -38.22 18.85
N GLY A 197 -18.13 -38.25 18.78
CA GLY A 197 -17.24 -39.12 19.54
C GLY A 197 -17.02 -40.53 18.96
N ASP A 198 -17.39 -40.78 17.71
CA ASP A 198 -17.21 -42.10 17.07
C ASP A 198 -15.85 -42.27 16.35
N GLY A 199 -15.05 -41.20 16.28
CA GLY A 199 -13.73 -41.18 15.66
C GLY A 199 -13.74 -41.20 14.14
N ASN A 200 -14.89 -40.97 13.49
CA ASN A 200 -15.02 -40.85 12.05
C ASN A 200 -15.73 -39.55 11.70
N PHE A 201 -15.33 -38.90 10.61
CA PHE A 201 -16.00 -37.71 10.12
C PHE A 201 -17.04 -38.08 9.06
N GLY A 202 -18.32 -37.89 9.38
CA GLY A 202 -19.48 -38.32 8.59
C GLY A 202 -20.70 -37.40 8.70
N PRO A 203 -21.88 -37.84 8.21
CA PRO A 203 -23.09 -37.02 8.20
C PRO A 203 -23.50 -36.55 9.60
N GLY A 204 -23.72 -35.24 9.75
CA GLY A 204 -24.02 -34.60 11.04
C GLY A 204 -22.81 -33.95 11.71
N ASP A 205 -21.60 -34.30 11.28
CA ASP A 205 -20.35 -33.76 11.83
C ASP A 205 -19.98 -32.42 11.18
N TYR A 206 -19.17 -31.66 11.89
CA TYR A 206 -18.70 -30.37 11.41
C TYR A 206 -17.39 -29.95 12.07
N ILE A 207 -16.70 -29.02 11.41
CA ILE A 207 -15.58 -28.30 11.98
C ILE A 207 -15.97 -26.85 12.26
N LEU A 208 -15.42 -26.28 13.34
CA LEU A 208 -15.47 -24.86 13.65
C LEU A 208 -14.08 -24.26 13.63
N PHE A 209 -13.97 -23.01 13.19
CA PHE A 209 -12.74 -22.24 13.28
C PHE A 209 -13.05 -20.75 13.48
N TYR A 210 -12.08 -20.03 14.06
CA TYR A 210 -12.15 -18.58 14.13
C TYR A 210 -11.49 -17.99 12.89
N GLY A 211 -12.28 -17.30 12.07
CA GLY A 211 -11.79 -16.60 10.90
C GLY A 211 -11.60 -15.12 11.20
N VAL A 212 -10.49 -14.54 10.74
CA VAL A 212 -10.26 -13.09 10.65
C VAL A 212 -10.58 -12.62 9.24
N GLY A 213 -11.53 -11.70 9.11
CA GLY A 213 -11.94 -11.08 7.84
C GLY A 213 -11.00 -9.95 7.37
N PRO A 214 -11.31 -9.29 6.25
CA PRO A 214 -10.45 -8.28 5.59
C PRO A 214 -10.35 -6.94 6.32
N VAL A 215 -11.25 -6.66 7.27
CA VAL A 215 -11.25 -5.41 8.05
C VAL A 215 -10.47 -5.60 9.34
N VAL A 216 -9.43 -4.79 9.52
CA VAL A 216 -8.56 -4.84 10.71
C VAL A 216 -8.88 -3.68 11.64
N TRP A 217 -8.90 -3.95 12.95
CA TRP A 217 -9.02 -2.93 13.99
C TRP A 217 -7.72 -2.82 14.78
N LYS A 218 -7.15 -1.62 14.85
CA LYS A 218 -5.89 -1.34 15.56
C LYS A 218 -6.14 -0.38 16.71
N TYR A 219 -5.68 -0.75 17.90
CA TYR A 219 -5.71 0.14 19.06
C TYR A 219 -4.61 1.20 18.94
N ASP A 220 -4.98 2.46 19.04
CA ASP A 220 -4.05 3.59 19.10
C ASP A 220 -3.95 4.11 20.53
N ALA A 221 -2.84 3.83 21.19
CA ALA A 221 -2.59 4.23 22.57
C ALA A 221 -2.54 5.76 22.77
N SER A 222 -2.28 6.55 21.72
CA SER A 222 -2.26 8.02 21.81
C SER A 222 -3.66 8.61 21.89
N THR A 223 -4.64 7.94 21.26
CA THR A 223 -6.05 8.37 21.25
C THR A 223 -6.93 7.57 22.21
N GLY A 224 -6.45 6.40 22.65
CA GLY A 224 -7.20 5.47 23.48
C GLY A 224 -8.33 4.75 22.73
N MET A 225 -8.33 4.76 21.40
CA MET A 225 -9.42 4.27 20.55
C MET A 225 -8.94 3.20 19.57
N PHE A 226 -9.86 2.34 19.14
CA PHE A 226 -9.63 1.44 18.01
C PHE A 226 -9.99 2.13 16.70
N HIS A 227 -9.10 2.01 15.70
CA HIS A 227 -9.34 2.50 14.35
C HIS A 227 -9.45 1.31 13.39
N HIS A 228 -10.47 1.33 12.51
CA HIS A 228 -10.59 0.35 11.43
C HIS A 228 -9.65 0.70 10.27
N GLN A 229 -9.33 -0.33 9.51
CA GLN A 229 -8.69 -0.24 8.22
C GLN A 229 -9.27 -1.34 7.33
N ASN A 230 -9.98 -0.95 6.27
CA ASN A 230 -10.37 -1.89 5.23
C ASN A 230 -9.14 -2.35 4.45
N ASN A 231 -9.20 -3.57 3.91
CA ASN A 231 -8.24 -3.99 2.91
C ASN A 231 -8.50 -3.23 1.60
N TYR A 232 -7.48 -2.56 1.06
CA TYR A 232 -7.57 -1.82 -0.20
C TYR A 232 -7.74 -2.73 -1.41
N TYR A 233 -7.26 -3.96 -1.31
CA TYR A 233 -7.00 -4.82 -2.45
C TYR A 233 -8.01 -5.94 -2.65
N ASP A 234 -8.73 -6.34 -1.60
CA ASP A 234 -9.67 -7.47 -1.62
C ASP A 234 -10.78 -7.26 -0.59
N ASP A 235 -11.99 -7.75 -0.88
CA ASP A 235 -13.15 -7.74 0.02
C ASP A 235 -13.27 -9.03 0.85
N TYR A 236 -12.31 -9.95 0.69
CA TYR A 236 -12.32 -11.24 1.36
C TYR A 236 -10.98 -11.57 2.01
N ALA A 237 -11.05 -12.47 3.00
CA ALA A 237 -9.91 -13.21 3.52
C ALA A 237 -10.01 -14.67 3.10
N TYR A 238 -8.89 -15.36 2.90
CA TYR A 238 -8.90 -16.73 2.39
C TYR A 238 -8.15 -17.69 3.30
N TYR A 239 -8.63 -18.93 3.29
CA TYR A 239 -8.10 -20.06 4.03
C TYR A 239 -8.05 -21.28 3.09
N PHE A 240 -7.21 -22.25 3.45
CA PHE A 240 -6.94 -23.44 2.65
C PHE A 240 -7.17 -24.67 3.51
N LEU A 241 -8.14 -25.49 3.11
CA LEU A 241 -8.39 -26.79 3.70
C LEU A 241 -7.53 -27.84 3.01
N THR A 242 -7.04 -28.78 3.80
CA THR A 242 -6.31 -29.93 3.30
C THR A 242 -6.61 -31.18 4.13
N LYS A 243 -6.38 -32.34 3.51
CA LYS A 243 -6.28 -33.60 4.24
C LYS A 243 -4.80 -33.89 4.42
N GLY A 244 -4.30 -33.55 5.61
CA GLY A 244 -2.90 -33.66 5.97
C GLY A 244 -2.45 -35.11 6.16
N ASN A 245 -1.14 -35.32 6.12
CA ASN A 245 -0.48 -36.58 6.51
C ASN A 245 -0.04 -36.57 7.99
N ARG A 246 -0.49 -35.56 8.74
CA ARG A 246 -0.26 -35.36 10.17
C ARG A 246 -1.55 -34.85 10.79
N PRO A 247 -1.81 -35.14 12.08
CA PRO A 247 -2.96 -34.59 12.77
C PRO A 247 -2.97 -33.07 12.72
N GLY A 248 -4.08 -32.50 12.25
CA GLY A 248 -4.27 -31.05 12.20
C GLY A 248 -4.36 -30.43 13.59
N LEU A 249 -4.08 -29.13 13.69
CA LEU A 249 -4.19 -28.39 14.94
C LEU A 249 -5.64 -28.37 15.45
N ARG A 250 -5.77 -28.50 16.77
CA ARG A 250 -7.06 -28.49 17.47
C ARG A 250 -7.13 -27.37 18.48
N ILE A 251 -8.31 -26.78 18.64
CA ILE A 251 -8.59 -25.81 19.70
C ILE A 251 -8.31 -26.48 21.05
N ARG A 252 -7.44 -25.87 21.85
CA ARG A 252 -7.11 -26.37 23.20
C ARG A 252 -7.85 -25.58 24.25
N GLN A 253 -8.23 -26.26 25.32
CA GLN A 253 -8.77 -25.57 26.49
C GLN A 253 -7.64 -24.98 27.32
N LYS A 254 -7.76 -23.69 27.66
CA LYS A 254 -6.87 -22.97 28.57
C LYS A 254 -7.59 -22.69 29.90
N ASP A 255 -6.87 -22.94 30.99
CA ASP A 255 -7.29 -22.62 32.37
C ASP A 255 -6.23 -21.73 33.01
N VAL A 256 -6.64 -20.59 33.54
CA VAL A 256 -5.73 -19.63 34.21
C VAL A 256 -5.95 -19.72 35.72
N PRO A 257 -5.01 -20.30 36.48
CA PRO A 257 -5.14 -20.42 37.92
C PRO A 257 -4.85 -19.09 38.62
N GLY A 258 -5.43 -18.89 39.81
CA GLY A 258 -5.13 -17.76 40.69
C GLY A 258 -6.35 -16.98 41.17
N THR A 259 -6.14 -16.10 42.14
CA THR A 259 -7.19 -15.19 42.64
C THR A 259 -7.25 -13.96 41.73
N PRO A 260 -8.41 -13.62 41.16
CA PRO A 260 -8.51 -12.45 40.30
C PRO A 260 -8.41 -11.17 41.12
N ASP A 261 -7.61 -10.23 40.63
CA ASP A 261 -7.42 -8.89 41.19
C ASP A 261 -8.11 -7.80 40.35
N THR A 262 -8.62 -8.17 39.18
CA THR A 262 -9.35 -7.30 38.26
C THR A 262 -10.70 -7.94 37.90
N ASN A 263 -11.81 -7.21 38.05
CA ASN A 263 -13.13 -7.68 37.65
C ASN A 263 -13.62 -6.93 36.40
N ILE A 264 -14.01 -7.68 35.37
CA ILE A 264 -14.50 -7.16 34.10
C ILE A 264 -15.99 -7.49 33.98
N THR A 265 -16.79 -6.44 33.84
CA THR A 265 -18.25 -6.51 33.59
C THR A 265 -18.65 -5.71 32.35
N ARG A 266 -17.69 -5.06 31.68
CA ARG A 266 -17.90 -4.22 30.51
C ARG A 266 -16.72 -4.32 29.55
N PHE A 267 -16.95 -4.02 28.29
CA PHE A 267 -15.94 -4.12 27.24
C PHE A 267 -16.04 -2.98 26.24
N THR A 268 -14.94 -2.76 25.51
CA THR A 268 -14.91 -1.83 24.38
C THR A 268 -15.51 -2.50 23.16
N ASP A 269 -16.48 -1.85 22.55
CA ASP A 269 -17.02 -2.25 21.25
C ASP A 269 -16.86 -1.12 20.24
N TYR A 270 -16.91 -1.48 18.97
CA TYR A 270 -16.72 -0.54 17.88
C TYR A 270 -17.57 -0.92 16.67
N ALA A 271 -17.85 0.06 15.83
CA ALA A 271 -18.49 -0.13 14.54
C ALA A 271 -18.07 1.00 13.60
N PHE A 272 -18.19 0.76 12.31
CA PHE A 272 -17.90 1.76 11.29
C PHE A 272 -18.93 1.69 10.17
N HIS A 273 -19.03 2.78 9.41
CA HIS A 273 -19.72 2.85 8.13
C HIS A 273 -18.75 3.48 7.14
N GLU A 274 -18.40 2.73 6.11
CA GLU A 274 -17.54 3.13 5.00
C GLU A 274 -18.05 2.42 3.75
N ARG A 275 -18.07 3.12 2.62
CA ARG A 275 -18.43 2.55 1.33
C ARG A 275 -17.45 3.03 0.29
N ASP A 276 -16.78 2.10 -0.37
CA ASP A 276 -15.82 2.41 -1.42
C ASP A 276 -16.51 2.46 -2.79
N GLU A 277 -17.30 3.50 -3.07
CA GLU A 277 -18.09 3.58 -4.31
C GLU A 277 -17.40 4.36 -5.42
N ARG A 278 -16.61 5.39 -5.09
CA ARG A 278 -15.98 6.29 -6.08
C ARG A 278 -14.58 6.74 -5.68
N ASN A 279 -13.65 6.76 -6.64
CA ASN A 279 -12.39 7.49 -6.53
C ASN A 279 -12.55 8.83 -7.25
N LEU A 280 -12.24 9.95 -6.60
CA LEU A 280 -12.53 11.29 -7.15
C LEU A 280 -11.53 11.74 -8.23
N GLY A 281 -10.34 11.14 -8.27
CA GLY A 281 -9.27 11.51 -9.19
C GLY A 281 -8.88 10.41 -10.18
N ASN A 282 -9.51 9.23 -10.10
CA ASN A 282 -9.06 8.00 -10.78
C ASN A 282 -7.57 7.69 -10.50
N THR A 283 -7.14 7.94 -9.26
CA THR A 283 -5.76 7.78 -8.82
C THR A 283 -5.72 7.60 -7.30
N GLY A 284 -4.70 6.93 -6.79
CA GLY A 284 -4.55 6.71 -5.37
C GLY A 284 -5.57 5.69 -4.81
N ARG A 285 -5.45 5.40 -3.51
CA ARG A 285 -6.19 4.30 -2.86
C ARG A 285 -7.46 4.71 -2.11
N THR A 286 -7.78 5.99 -1.98
CA THR A 286 -8.93 6.45 -1.20
C THR A 286 -10.19 6.47 -2.07
N TRP A 287 -11.20 5.74 -1.62
CA TRP A 287 -12.53 5.72 -2.20
C TRP A 287 -13.51 6.41 -1.25
N TYR A 288 -14.62 6.88 -1.81
CA TYR A 288 -15.66 7.60 -1.07
C TYR A 288 -17.03 6.98 -1.34
N GLY A 289 -17.93 7.12 -0.37
CA GLY A 289 -19.28 6.58 -0.42
C GLY A 289 -20.29 7.65 -0.82
N GLU A 290 -21.09 8.05 0.17
CA GLU A 290 -22.23 8.95 0.02
C GLU A 290 -21.83 10.31 -0.56
N VAL A 291 -22.61 10.79 -1.54
CA VAL A 291 -22.45 12.10 -2.17
C VAL A 291 -23.42 13.10 -1.58
N PHE A 292 -22.90 14.25 -1.18
CA PHE A 292 -23.66 15.39 -0.71
C PHE A 292 -23.80 16.43 -1.82
N ASP A 293 -24.67 16.13 -2.79
CA ASP A 293 -25.03 16.98 -3.91
C ASP A 293 -26.50 17.42 -3.86
N PHE A 294 -27.45 16.67 -4.42
CA PHE A 294 -28.88 16.87 -4.28
C PHE A 294 -29.37 16.50 -2.89
N ALA A 295 -28.89 15.37 -2.35
CA ALA A 295 -29.08 15.02 -0.95
C ALA A 295 -28.04 15.75 -0.10
N SER A 296 -28.48 16.66 0.77
CA SER A 296 -27.57 17.40 1.66
C SER A 296 -27.33 16.73 3.00
N ASP A 297 -28.03 15.64 3.31
CA ASP A 297 -27.88 14.94 4.57
C ASP A 297 -28.15 13.44 4.47
N TYR A 298 -27.48 12.69 5.34
CA TYR A 298 -27.62 11.25 5.50
C TYR A 298 -27.68 10.90 6.99
N SER A 299 -28.33 9.78 7.31
CA SER A 299 -28.41 9.24 8.67
C SER A 299 -27.98 7.78 8.67
N PHE A 300 -27.15 7.42 9.65
CA PHE A 300 -26.51 6.12 9.80
C PHE A 300 -26.83 5.56 11.19
N ASP A 301 -27.29 4.32 11.22
CA ASP A 301 -27.73 3.66 12.44
C ASP A 301 -26.71 2.61 12.90
N PHE A 302 -26.21 2.77 14.12
CA PHE A 302 -25.31 1.83 14.77
C PHE A 302 -26.00 1.21 15.98
N ASN A 303 -26.00 -0.12 16.06
CA ASN A 303 -26.63 -0.83 17.16
C ASN A 303 -25.59 -1.44 18.11
N PHE A 304 -25.62 -1.02 19.37
CA PHE A 304 -24.75 -1.52 20.43
C PHE A 304 -25.62 -2.01 21.60
N PRO A 305 -26.09 -3.26 21.58
CA PRO A 305 -26.95 -3.79 22.64
C PRO A 305 -26.28 -3.71 24.02
N HIS A 306 -27.02 -3.29 25.04
CA HIS A 306 -26.51 -3.13 26.42
C HIS A 306 -25.39 -2.08 26.52
N LEU A 307 -25.50 -0.98 25.78
CA LEU A 307 -24.55 0.11 25.83
C LEU A 307 -24.54 0.81 27.21
N VAL A 308 -23.35 1.11 27.72
CA VAL A 308 -23.16 1.80 29.00
C VAL A 308 -23.37 3.31 28.83
N LYS A 309 -24.61 3.77 29.05
CA LYS A 309 -25.04 5.17 28.80
C LYS A 309 -24.34 6.22 29.67
N THR A 310 -23.74 5.80 30.79
CA THR A 310 -22.94 6.68 31.67
C THR A 310 -21.52 6.91 31.17
N GLN A 311 -21.03 6.10 30.23
CA GLN A 311 -19.72 6.25 29.60
C GLN A 311 -19.84 7.06 28.30
N LYS A 312 -18.79 7.81 27.97
CA LYS A 312 -18.73 8.55 26.72
C LYS A 312 -18.55 7.57 25.54
N ALA A 313 -19.31 7.80 24.48
CA ALA A 313 -19.04 7.25 23.16
C ALA A 313 -18.11 8.20 22.40
N TRP A 314 -17.30 7.65 21.51
CA TRP A 314 -16.41 8.41 20.63
C TRP A 314 -16.82 8.21 19.18
N LEU A 315 -16.76 9.29 18.41
CA LEU A 315 -17.02 9.28 16.97
C LEU A 315 -15.88 9.97 16.22
N LYS A 316 -15.42 9.35 15.14
CA LYS A 316 -14.55 9.94 14.11
C LYS A 316 -15.33 9.99 12.80
N ALA A 317 -15.25 11.12 12.11
CA ALA A 317 -15.86 11.31 10.81
C ALA A 317 -14.84 11.91 9.85
N VAL A 318 -14.77 11.35 8.64
CA VAL A 318 -13.85 11.76 7.59
C VAL A 318 -14.64 12.06 6.33
N PHE A 319 -14.34 13.18 5.69
CA PHE A 319 -15.04 13.67 4.51
C PHE A 319 -14.05 14.22 3.48
N ALA A 320 -14.51 14.31 2.25
CA ALA A 320 -13.92 15.17 1.23
C ALA A 320 -14.96 16.17 0.71
N SER A 321 -14.49 17.24 0.08
CA SER A 321 -15.35 18.19 -0.63
C SER A 321 -14.64 18.80 -1.84
N LYS A 322 -15.41 19.04 -2.91
CA LYS A 322 -15.02 19.90 -4.02
C LYS A 322 -15.86 21.17 -3.94
N ALA A 323 -15.26 22.26 -3.46
CA ALA A 323 -15.98 23.49 -3.16
C ALA A 323 -15.07 24.72 -3.30
N TYR A 324 -15.52 25.74 -4.04
CA TYR A 324 -14.76 26.98 -4.29
C TYR A 324 -15.18 28.13 -3.36
N SER A 325 -16.00 27.84 -2.36
CA SER A 325 -16.49 28.76 -1.35
C SER A 325 -16.57 28.06 0.01
N ALA A 326 -16.73 28.83 1.09
CA ALA A 326 -16.88 28.26 2.44
C ALA A 326 -17.93 27.15 2.46
N ASN A 327 -17.56 26.03 3.10
CA ASN A 327 -18.39 24.84 3.22
C ASN A 327 -18.01 24.06 4.49
N SER A 328 -18.94 23.25 4.99
CA SER A 328 -18.75 22.49 6.23
C SER A 328 -19.66 21.27 6.32
N PHE A 329 -19.31 20.34 7.21
CA PHE A 329 -20.18 19.24 7.62
C PHE A 329 -20.59 19.42 9.07
N GLU A 330 -21.88 19.34 9.33
CA GLU A 330 -22.47 19.28 10.67
C GLU A 330 -22.75 17.81 11.02
N ILE A 331 -22.23 17.37 12.16
CA ILE A 331 -22.41 16.00 12.65
C ILE A 331 -23.28 16.02 13.91
N TYR A 332 -24.40 15.33 13.83
CA TYR A 332 -25.38 15.17 14.88
C TYR A 332 -25.35 13.75 15.42
N THR A 333 -25.49 13.60 16.73
CA THR A 333 -25.80 12.31 17.36
C THR A 333 -27.02 12.48 18.25
N ASN A 334 -27.96 11.53 18.19
CA ASN A 334 -29.23 11.59 18.94
C ASN A 334 -30.00 12.90 18.71
N GLY A 335 -29.96 13.44 17.49
CA GLY A 335 -30.62 14.71 17.12
C GLY A 335 -29.95 15.98 17.65
N GLN A 336 -28.82 15.88 18.36
CA GLN A 336 -28.06 17.03 18.88
C GLN A 336 -26.82 17.29 18.04
N LEU A 337 -26.57 18.55 17.68
CA LEU A 337 -25.35 18.94 16.96
C LEU A 337 -24.15 18.78 17.89
N GLN A 338 -23.23 17.87 17.53
CA GLN A 338 -22.02 17.63 18.31
C GLN A 338 -20.82 18.41 17.76
N LYS A 339 -20.73 18.53 16.43
CA LYS A 339 -19.56 19.12 15.78
C LYS A 339 -19.90 19.74 14.43
N THR A 340 -19.23 20.84 14.11
CA THR A 340 -19.14 21.39 12.75
C THR A 340 -17.68 21.28 12.30
N LEU A 341 -17.44 20.55 11.21
CA LEU A 341 -16.16 20.45 10.53
C LEU A 341 -16.13 21.45 9.36
N TYR A 342 -15.34 22.51 9.49
CA TYR A 342 -15.09 23.43 8.38
C TYR A 342 -14.09 22.81 7.41
N MET A 343 -14.45 22.80 6.13
CA MET A 343 -13.62 22.20 5.09
C MET A 343 -12.81 23.28 4.37
N PRO A 344 -11.54 22.99 3.99
CA PRO A 344 -10.80 23.85 3.08
C PRO A 344 -11.53 23.99 1.74
N VAL A 345 -11.37 25.14 1.09
CA VAL A 345 -11.83 25.31 -0.30
C VAL A 345 -10.85 24.65 -1.26
N THR A 346 -11.36 24.04 -2.31
CA THR A 346 -10.58 23.60 -3.46
C THR A 346 -10.02 24.87 -4.11
N GLY A 347 -8.70 25.03 -4.12
CA GLY A 347 -8.07 26.20 -4.70
C GLY A 347 -8.27 26.25 -6.21
N ASN A 348 -7.78 27.32 -6.86
CA ASN A 348 -7.76 27.42 -8.32
C ASN A 348 -6.57 26.66 -8.94
N SER A 349 -6.20 25.51 -8.36
CA SER A 349 -5.22 24.61 -8.95
C SER A 349 -5.97 23.58 -9.77
N GLU A 350 -5.53 23.35 -11.01
CA GLU A 350 -6.09 22.31 -11.88
C GLU A 350 -5.81 20.89 -11.38
N TYR A 351 -4.86 20.73 -10.44
CA TYR A 351 -4.47 19.43 -9.90
C TYR A 351 -5.31 18.97 -8.71
N ASP A 352 -6.04 19.87 -8.06
CA ASP A 352 -6.87 19.55 -6.90
C ASP A 352 -8.23 18.99 -7.35
N VAL A 353 -8.48 17.70 -7.13
CA VAL A 353 -9.80 17.09 -7.39
C VAL A 353 -10.77 17.26 -6.21
N GLY A 354 -10.24 17.55 -5.02
CA GLY A 354 -11.00 17.87 -3.81
C GLY A 354 -10.11 18.22 -2.62
N LYS A 355 -10.72 18.49 -1.45
CA LYS A 355 -10.01 18.65 -0.17
C LYS A 355 -10.63 17.77 0.89
N GLY A 356 -9.77 17.04 1.60
CA GLY A 356 -10.14 16.16 2.70
C GLY A 356 -10.19 16.91 4.04
N GLY A 357 -10.96 16.35 4.98
CA GLY A 357 -11.08 16.87 6.33
C GLY A 357 -11.61 15.79 7.26
N SER A 358 -11.17 15.83 8.52
CA SER A 358 -11.66 14.90 9.54
C SER A 358 -11.94 15.60 10.85
N THR A 359 -12.82 15.00 11.64
CA THR A 359 -13.06 15.44 13.01
C THR A 359 -13.31 14.26 13.92
N ARG A 360 -13.07 14.47 15.21
CA ARG A 360 -13.37 13.51 16.27
C ARG A 360 -13.88 14.22 17.51
N PHE A 361 -14.80 13.58 18.21
CA PHE A 361 -15.37 14.09 19.45
C PHE A 361 -15.96 12.96 20.28
N SER A 362 -16.21 13.23 21.55
CA SER A 362 -16.97 12.34 22.42
C SER A 362 -18.35 12.91 22.72
N PHE A 363 -19.32 12.04 22.99
CA PHE A 363 -20.69 12.41 23.33
C PHE A 363 -21.27 11.41 24.34
N SER A 364 -22.39 11.78 24.97
CA SER A 364 -23.13 10.87 25.84
C SER A 364 -24.23 10.16 25.04
N PRO A 365 -24.14 8.83 24.85
CA PRO A 365 -25.17 8.08 24.15
C PRO A 365 -26.45 7.98 25.00
N ALA A 366 -27.61 8.14 24.36
CA ALA A 366 -28.92 8.11 25.02
C ALA A 366 -29.62 6.74 24.96
N SER A 367 -29.25 5.91 23.97
CA SER A 367 -29.85 4.60 23.72
C SER A 367 -28.82 3.63 23.16
N ASP A 368 -29.17 2.34 23.12
CA ASP A 368 -28.34 1.28 22.53
C ASP A 368 -28.18 1.47 21.01
N LYS A 369 -29.18 2.08 20.38
CA LYS A 369 -29.10 2.55 18.99
C LYS A 369 -28.54 3.98 18.97
N ILE A 370 -27.45 4.17 18.24
CA ILE A 370 -26.87 5.49 17.97
C ILE A 370 -27.15 5.84 16.52
N THR A 371 -27.94 6.89 16.30
CA THR A 371 -28.14 7.48 14.97
C THR A 371 -27.19 8.66 14.80
N VAL A 372 -26.30 8.56 13.80
CA VAL A 372 -25.41 9.63 13.38
C VAL A 372 -26.02 10.28 12.14
N LYS A 373 -26.31 11.58 12.22
CA LYS A 373 -26.76 12.35 11.07
C LYS A 373 -25.68 13.33 10.63
N THR A 374 -25.37 13.35 9.34
CA THR A 374 -24.38 14.26 8.75
C THR A 374 -25.09 15.20 7.79
N VAL A 375 -24.85 16.51 7.90
CA VAL A 375 -25.47 17.55 7.05
C VAL A 375 -24.38 18.38 6.39
N TYR A 376 -24.38 18.47 5.07
CA TYR A 376 -23.45 19.31 4.31
C TYR A 376 -23.99 20.73 4.15
N ARG A 377 -23.21 21.71 4.58
CA ARG A 377 -23.49 23.15 4.43
C ARG A 377 -22.58 23.73 3.37
N ARG A 378 -23.17 24.40 2.38
CA ARG A 378 -22.46 24.99 1.24
C ARG A 378 -23.10 26.30 0.82
N ASN A 379 -22.28 27.22 0.32
CA ASN A 379 -22.73 28.51 -0.21
C ASN A 379 -23.02 28.49 -1.72
N SER A 380 -22.62 27.42 -2.44
CA SER A 380 -22.86 27.22 -3.86
C SER A 380 -23.47 25.84 -4.10
N SER A 381 -24.43 25.73 -5.03
CA SER A 381 -24.99 24.46 -5.46
C SER A 381 -24.00 23.60 -6.27
N SER A 382 -22.92 24.20 -6.80
CA SER A 382 -21.84 23.48 -7.48
C SER A 382 -20.87 22.78 -6.51
N SER A 383 -20.96 23.07 -5.21
CA SER A 383 -20.12 22.40 -4.21
C SER A 383 -20.66 21.01 -3.88
N VAL A 384 -19.79 20.01 -3.90
CA VAL A 384 -20.15 18.62 -3.61
C VAL A 384 -19.33 18.10 -2.44
N GLY A 385 -19.98 17.45 -1.48
CA GLY A 385 -19.34 16.76 -0.36
C GLY A 385 -19.34 15.24 -0.55
N TYR A 386 -18.45 14.54 0.12
CA TYR A 386 -18.34 13.08 0.07
C TYR A 386 -18.03 12.52 1.46
N LEU A 387 -18.71 11.44 1.86
CA LEU A 387 -18.34 10.68 3.05
C LEU A 387 -17.23 9.69 2.70
N ASP A 388 -16.17 9.68 3.51
CA ASP A 388 -15.16 8.62 3.51
C ASP A 388 -15.67 7.53 4.47
N TYR A 389 -15.59 7.80 5.78
CA TYR A 389 -16.18 6.91 6.78
C TYR A 389 -16.64 7.62 8.07
N LEU A 390 -17.49 6.90 8.80
CA LEU A 390 -17.83 7.13 10.19
C LEU A 390 -17.33 5.96 11.04
N GLU A 391 -16.75 6.24 12.20
CA GLU A 391 -16.25 5.23 13.12
C GLU A 391 -16.70 5.55 14.55
N LEU A 392 -17.18 4.55 15.28
CA LEU A 392 -17.58 4.66 16.68
C LEU A 392 -16.81 3.69 17.58
N ASN A 393 -16.46 4.18 18.77
CA ASN A 393 -15.96 3.39 19.89
C ASN A 393 -16.87 3.62 21.10
N VAL A 394 -17.34 2.56 21.74
CA VAL A 394 -18.29 2.61 22.87
C VAL A 394 -17.89 1.64 23.98
N GLN A 395 -18.53 1.78 25.14
CA GLN A 395 -18.50 0.78 26.20
C GLN A 395 -19.85 0.05 26.25
N ARG A 396 -19.82 -1.28 26.31
CA ARG A 396 -21.00 -2.13 26.48
C ARG A 396 -20.87 -2.96 27.75
N GLU A 397 -21.99 -3.21 28.42
CA GLU A 397 -22.05 -4.22 29.47
C GLU A 397 -21.77 -5.60 28.88
N LEU A 398 -21.09 -6.46 29.63
CA LEU A 398 -20.69 -7.79 29.20
C LEU A 398 -21.87 -8.78 29.28
N VAL A 399 -22.82 -8.60 28.36
CA VAL A 399 -24.07 -9.37 28.27
C VAL A 399 -24.19 -10.02 26.90
N PHE A 400 -24.07 -11.35 26.87
CA PHE A 400 -24.26 -12.16 25.67
C PHE A 400 -25.75 -12.35 25.37
N SER A 401 -26.17 -11.96 24.17
CA SER A 401 -27.59 -11.96 23.75
C SER A 401 -27.91 -12.99 22.65
N GLY A 402 -27.01 -13.95 22.40
CA GLY A 402 -27.17 -15.03 21.43
C GLY A 402 -26.26 -14.93 20.21
N GLY A 403 -26.20 -16.01 19.44
CA GLY A 403 -25.42 -16.11 18.21
C GLY A 403 -23.92 -16.13 18.46
N GLN A 404 -23.23 -15.05 18.07
CA GLN A 404 -21.83 -14.81 18.43
C GLN A 404 -21.59 -13.34 18.81
N MET A 405 -20.70 -13.10 19.77
CA MET A 405 -20.36 -11.77 20.27
C MET A 405 -18.86 -11.66 20.52
N ALA A 406 -18.18 -10.82 19.73
CA ALA A 406 -16.82 -10.40 20.03
C ALA A 406 -16.81 -9.39 21.18
N PHE A 407 -15.82 -9.46 22.06
CA PHE A 407 -15.60 -8.46 23.12
C PHE A 407 -14.11 -8.34 23.43
N ARG A 408 -13.70 -7.15 23.87
CA ARG A 408 -12.28 -6.84 24.09
C ARG A 408 -12.07 -5.75 25.12
N ASN A 409 -10.91 -5.78 25.76
CA ASN A 409 -10.51 -4.82 26.77
C ASN A 409 -9.04 -4.45 26.62
N ILE A 410 -8.73 -3.20 26.96
CA ILE A 410 -7.37 -2.73 27.21
C ILE A 410 -7.17 -2.73 28.71
N LEU A 411 -6.21 -3.50 29.20
CA LEU A 411 -5.92 -3.62 30.63
C LEU A 411 -4.53 -3.06 30.91
N SER A 412 -4.42 -2.16 31.88
CA SER A 412 -3.16 -1.46 32.20
C SER A 412 -2.58 -1.82 33.57
N SER A 413 -3.29 -2.64 34.36
CA SER A 413 -2.88 -3.03 35.72
C SER A 413 -3.55 -4.33 36.16
N GLY A 414 -2.94 -5.04 37.10
CA GLY A 414 -3.41 -6.33 37.63
C GLY A 414 -2.62 -7.51 37.07
N ASN A 415 -2.88 -8.71 37.60
CA ASN A 415 -2.26 -9.95 37.16
C ASN A 415 -3.26 -10.91 36.55
N VAL A 416 -4.45 -11.04 37.17
CA VAL A 416 -5.49 -12.00 36.75
C VAL A 416 -6.83 -11.29 36.71
N ALA A 417 -7.42 -11.23 35.51
CA ALA A 417 -8.74 -10.67 35.30
C ALA A 417 -9.82 -11.76 35.35
N ARG A 418 -10.92 -11.49 36.04
CA ARG A 418 -12.16 -12.26 35.98
C ARG A 418 -13.18 -11.55 35.10
N TYR A 419 -13.62 -12.22 34.05
CA TYR A 419 -14.74 -11.78 33.22
C TYR A 419 -16.03 -12.36 33.78
N ASN A 420 -17.03 -11.50 33.98
CA ASN A 420 -18.37 -11.87 34.44
C ASN A 420 -19.34 -11.68 33.27
N LEU A 421 -19.48 -12.73 32.46
CA LEU A 421 -20.31 -12.72 31.26
C LEU A 421 -21.74 -13.11 31.64
N GLN A 422 -22.69 -12.17 31.53
CA GLN A 422 -24.10 -12.51 31.64
C GLN A 422 -24.53 -13.25 30.37
N ALA A 423 -25.17 -14.41 30.52
CA ALA A 423 -25.59 -15.25 29.41
C ALA A 423 -26.75 -16.16 29.83
N THR A 424 -27.60 -16.52 28.87
CA THR A 424 -28.67 -17.51 29.04
C THR A 424 -28.38 -18.74 28.17
N GLY A 425 -28.34 -19.93 28.78
CA GLY A 425 -28.10 -21.18 28.05
C GLY A 425 -26.63 -21.58 27.97
N ASN A 426 -26.31 -22.46 27.01
CA ASN A 426 -24.95 -22.94 26.79
C ASN A 426 -24.16 -21.89 26.00
N VAL A 427 -23.03 -21.45 26.55
CA VAL A 427 -22.12 -20.51 25.91
C VAL A 427 -20.72 -21.11 25.89
N THR A 428 -20.05 -20.98 24.75
CA THR A 428 -18.61 -21.24 24.60
C THR A 428 -17.91 -19.91 24.45
N VAL A 429 -16.70 -19.80 25.00
CA VAL A 429 -15.87 -18.60 24.86
C VAL A 429 -14.49 -19.02 24.39
N TRP A 430 -14.01 -18.37 23.32
CA TRP A 430 -12.63 -18.52 22.86
C TRP A 430 -11.85 -17.22 23.09
N ASP A 431 -10.62 -17.35 23.58
CA ASP A 431 -9.61 -16.28 23.56
C ASP A 431 -9.05 -16.17 22.14
N VAL A 432 -9.25 -15.00 21.53
CA VAL A 432 -8.82 -14.66 20.17
C VAL A 432 -7.84 -13.48 20.19
N SER A 433 -7.19 -13.23 21.32
CA SER A 433 -6.15 -12.21 21.45
C SER A 433 -4.98 -12.48 20.51
N GLN A 434 -4.71 -13.75 20.24
CA GLN A 434 -3.83 -14.23 19.17
C GLN A 434 -4.69 -14.95 18.11
N PRO A 435 -5.18 -14.26 17.08
CA PRO A 435 -6.27 -14.78 16.26
C PRO A 435 -5.90 -15.99 15.39
N LEU A 436 -4.61 -16.24 15.13
CA LEU A 436 -4.12 -17.44 14.43
C LEU A 436 -3.90 -18.64 15.36
N SER A 437 -4.06 -18.45 16.67
CA SER A 437 -3.93 -19.50 17.68
C SER A 437 -5.01 -19.35 18.76
N PRO A 438 -6.31 -19.39 18.39
CA PRO A 438 -7.40 -19.29 19.34
C PRO A 438 -7.41 -20.46 20.33
N GLU A 439 -7.84 -20.18 21.56
CA GLU A 439 -7.93 -21.16 22.64
C GLU A 439 -9.33 -21.11 23.27
N SER A 440 -9.90 -22.25 23.62
CA SER A 440 -11.16 -22.28 24.39
C SER A 440 -10.85 -21.94 25.84
N VAL A 441 -11.54 -20.94 26.42
CA VAL A 441 -11.37 -20.64 27.84
C VAL A 441 -12.23 -21.56 28.69
N LYS A 442 -11.71 -21.97 29.85
CA LYS A 442 -12.50 -22.73 30.82
C LYS A 442 -13.46 -21.82 31.58
N ILE A 443 -14.75 -22.02 31.36
CA ILE A 443 -15.84 -21.27 32.00
C ILE A 443 -16.36 -21.96 33.26
N ARG A 444 -16.89 -21.16 34.20
CA ARG A 444 -17.59 -21.62 35.40
C ARG A 444 -18.98 -21.00 35.44
N ALA A 445 -20.01 -21.84 35.49
CA ALA A 445 -21.39 -21.38 35.61
C ALA A 445 -21.62 -20.66 36.94
N VAL A 446 -22.35 -19.55 36.88
CA VAL A 446 -22.81 -18.76 38.03
C VAL A 446 -24.28 -18.39 37.83
N SER A 447 -24.95 -17.89 38.87
CA SER A 447 -26.32 -17.40 38.73
C SER A 447 -26.37 -16.25 37.71
N GLY A 448 -27.11 -16.44 36.61
CA GLY A 448 -27.31 -15.43 35.55
C GLY A 448 -26.20 -15.34 34.50
N GLY A 449 -25.25 -16.29 34.46
CA GLY A 449 -24.22 -16.31 33.42
C GLY A 449 -23.03 -17.22 33.70
N VAL A 450 -21.87 -16.84 33.21
CA VAL A 450 -20.62 -17.57 33.36
C VAL A 450 -19.48 -16.64 33.79
N THR A 451 -18.47 -17.21 34.43
CA THR A 451 -17.22 -16.52 34.75
C THR A 451 -16.03 -17.29 34.20
N PHE A 452 -15.00 -16.56 33.78
CA PHE A 452 -13.72 -17.16 33.40
C PHE A 452 -12.57 -16.20 33.74
N GLN A 453 -11.35 -16.73 33.75
CA GLN A 453 -10.15 -16.02 34.15
C GLN A 453 -9.16 -15.96 32.99
N THR A 454 -8.41 -14.87 32.91
CA THR A 454 -7.29 -14.68 31.99
C THR A 454 -6.15 -13.96 32.68
N GLU A 455 -4.92 -14.16 32.22
CA GLU A 455 -3.82 -13.25 32.56
C GLU A 455 -4.14 -11.84 32.05
N VAL A 456 -3.72 -10.83 32.81
CA VAL A 456 -3.81 -9.43 32.38
C VAL A 456 -2.72 -9.18 31.35
N GLU A 457 -3.14 -8.76 30.16
CA GLU A 457 -2.27 -8.26 29.09
C GLU A 457 -2.81 -6.94 28.56
N GLN A 458 -1.97 -6.17 27.86
CA GLN A 458 -2.35 -4.86 27.34
C GLN A 458 -3.61 -4.91 26.46
N TYR A 459 -3.79 -6.00 25.71
CA TYR A 459 -4.96 -6.24 24.88
C TYR A 459 -5.45 -7.67 25.08
N LYS A 460 -6.74 -7.81 25.39
CA LYS A 460 -7.43 -9.10 25.39
C LYS A 460 -8.69 -9.03 24.54
N ALA A 461 -8.90 -10.05 23.71
CA ALA A 461 -10.06 -10.19 22.86
C ALA A 461 -10.61 -11.61 22.92
N PHE A 462 -11.92 -11.71 22.90
CA PHE A 462 -12.66 -12.95 23.03
C PHE A 462 -13.84 -12.98 22.07
N VAL A 463 -14.32 -14.17 21.77
CA VAL A 463 -15.61 -14.39 21.10
C VAL A 463 -16.42 -15.38 21.91
N ALA A 464 -17.64 -14.98 22.29
CA ALA A 464 -18.64 -15.85 22.90
C ALA A 464 -19.62 -16.33 21.83
N PHE A 465 -20.06 -17.58 21.88
CA PHE A 465 -21.04 -18.13 20.93
C PHE A 465 -21.86 -19.28 21.55
N ASP A 466 -23.05 -19.55 21.02
CA ASP A 466 -23.98 -20.57 21.52
C ASP A 466 -24.34 -21.67 20.50
N GLY A 467 -23.81 -21.56 19.28
CA GLY A 467 -24.06 -22.50 18.20
C GLY A 467 -25.28 -22.21 17.32
N THR A 468 -25.97 -21.08 17.54
CA THR A 468 -27.17 -20.71 16.76
C THR A 468 -26.87 -19.85 15.52
N ASP A 469 -25.74 -19.13 15.49
CA ASP A 469 -25.38 -18.20 14.40
C ASP A 469 -23.89 -18.29 14.03
N PHE A 470 -23.51 -19.43 13.45
CA PHE A 470 -22.20 -19.59 12.83
C PHE A 470 -22.19 -19.01 11.42
N TYR A 471 -21.07 -18.37 11.06
CA TYR A 471 -20.86 -17.95 9.69
C TYR A 471 -20.47 -19.16 8.81
N LYS A 472 -20.68 -19.05 7.51
CA LYS A 472 -20.36 -20.10 6.54
C LYS A 472 -19.35 -19.56 5.52
N PRO A 473 -18.19 -20.20 5.35
CA PRO A 473 -17.23 -19.78 4.34
C PRO A 473 -17.72 -20.22 2.95
N VAL A 474 -17.20 -19.58 1.91
CA VAL A 474 -17.55 -19.88 0.51
C VAL A 474 -16.38 -20.58 -0.17
N PHE A 475 -16.62 -21.72 -0.82
CA PHE A 475 -15.61 -22.39 -1.63
C PHE A 475 -15.24 -21.54 -2.86
N VAL A 476 -13.95 -21.44 -3.13
CA VAL A 476 -13.40 -20.69 -4.27
C VAL A 476 -12.97 -21.67 -5.36
N GLU A 477 -11.97 -22.50 -5.05
CA GLU A 477 -11.37 -23.41 -6.03
C GLU A 477 -10.52 -24.49 -5.34
N LYS A 478 -10.18 -25.53 -6.10
CA LYS A 478 -9.09 -26.43 -5.76
C LYS A 478 -7.78 -25.81 -6.24
N VAL A 479 -6.78 -25.75 -5.37
CA VAL A 479 -5.50 -25.09 -5.65
C VAL A 479 -4.49 -26.12 -6.12
N GLU A 480 -3.83 -25.83 -7.25
CA GLU A 480 -2.70 -26.63 -7.73
C GLU A 480 -1.50 -26.51 -6.79
N ASN A 481 -0.72 -27.58 -6.69
CA ASN A 481 0.50 -27.55 -5.88
C ASN A 481 1.51 -26.54 -6.44
N GLN A 482 2.15 -25.80 -5.53
CA GLN A 482 3.08 -24.72 -5.83
C GLN A 482 4.07 -24.51 -4.69
N ASP A 483 5.27 -24.04 -5.03
CA ASP A 483 6.35 -23.85 -4.06
C ASP A 483 7.23 -22.66 -4.44
N LEU A 484 6.66 -21.45 -4.36
CA LEU A 484 7.39 -20.21 -4.64
C LEU A 484 8.48 -19.96 -3.59
N HIS A 485 8.31 -20.43 -2.35
CA HIS A 485 9.35 -20.35 -1.33
C HIS A 485 10.66 -21.10 -1.68
N ALA A 486 10.60 -22.10 -2.58
CA ALA A 486 11.80 -22.81 -3.06
C ALA A 486 12.60 -22.03 -4.12
N VAL A 487 12.04 -20.95 -4.70
CA VAL A 487 12.69 -20.15 -5.74
C VAL A 487 13.83 -19.32 -5.13
N LYS A 488 15.03 -19.45 -5.69
CA LYS A 488 16.24 -18.67 -5.35
C LYS A 488 17.20 -18.61 -6.53
N ASN A 489 18.22 -17.74 -6.47
CA ASN A 489 19.25 -17.60 -7.52
C ASN A 489 18.63 -17.37 -8.91
N THR A 490 17.64 -16.48 -8.99
CA THR A 490 16.95 -16.10 -10.23
C THR A 490 17.46 -14.73 -10.65
N ASP A 491 17.85 -14.56 -11.90
CA ASP A 491 18.34 -13.27 -12.44
C ASP A 491 17.19 -12.35 -12.85
N PHE A 492 16.16 -12.93 -13.46
CA PHE A 492 15.04 -12.22 -14.05
C PHE A 492 13.71 -12.88 -13.65
N LEU A 493 12.86 -12.13 -12.96
CA LEU A 493 11.50 -12.54 -12.60
C LEU A 493 10.50 -11.89 -13.56
N ILE A 494 9.62 -12.69 -14.15
CA ILE A 494 8.47 -12.20 -14.92
C ILE A 494 7.19 -12.57 -14.15
N VAL A 495 6.43 -11.56 -13.71
CA VAL A 495 5.11 -11.73 -13.12
C VAL A 495 4.08 -11.34 -14.17
N SER A 496 3.34 -12.32 -14.68
CA SER A 496 2.48 -12.14 -15.85
C SER A 496 1.03 -12.48 -15.55
N TYR A 497 0.12 -11.72 -16.16
CA TYR A 497 -1.28 -12.06 -16.23
C TYR A 497 -1.47 -13.44 -16.92
N PRO A 498 -2.36 -14.33 -16.43
CA PRO A 498 -2.55 -15.65 -17.00
C PRO A 498 -2.76 -15.68 -18.52
N GLY A 499 -3.47 -14.70 -19.09
CA GLY A 499 -3.72 -14.59 -20.53
C GLY A 499 -2.48 -14.30 -21.38
N PHE A 500 -1.38 -13.83 -20.78
CA PHE A 500 -0.14 -13.45 -21.49
C PHE A 500 1.03 -14.41 -21.21
N LEU A 501 0.79 -15.50 -20.47
CA LEU A 501 1.85 -16.43 -20.05
C LEU A 501 2.65 -17.02 -21.21
N ASP A 502 2.02 -17.26 -22.37
CA ASP A 502 2.73 -17.78 -23.54
C ASP A 502 3.74 -16.77 -24.10
N GLN A 503 3.39 -15.47 -24.10
CA GLN A 503 4.30 -14.40 -24.51
C GLN A 503 5.41 -14.18 -23.46
N ALA A 504 5.05 -14.23 -22.17
CA ALA A 504 6.01 -14.16 -21.07
C ALA A 504 7.03 -15.29 -21.11
N ARG A 505 6.60 -16.52 -21.41
CA ARG A 505 7.49 -17.68 -21.60
C ARG A 505 8.38 -17.51 -22.83
N ARG A 506 7.85 -17.01 -23.96
CA ARG A 506 8.67 -16.72 -25.15
C ARG A 506 9.80 -15.73 -24.85
N LEU A 507 9.50 -14.65 -24.13
CA LEU A 507 10.51 -13.69 -23.71
C LEU A 507 11.53 -14.30 -22.73
N ALA A 508 11.05 -15.11 -21.78
CA ALA A 508 11.91 -15.81 -20.84
C ALA A 508 12.88 -16.77 -21.55
N ASP A 509 12.40 -17.54 -22.52
CA ASP A 509 13.22 -18.47 -23.29
C ASP A 509 14.27 -17.73 -24.13
N PHE A 510 13.90 -16.61 -24.75
CA PHE A 510 14.87 -15.74 -25.45
C PHE A 510 16.03 -15.31 -24.54
N HIS A 511 15.75 -14.79 -23.34
CA HIS A 511 16.81 -14.36 -22.42
C HIS A 511 17.59 -15.52 -21.79
N ARG A 512 16.98 -16.70 -21.63
CA ARG A 512 17.71 -17.92 -21.23
C ARG A 512 18.72 -18.32 -22.30
N GLU A 513 18.36 -18.24 -23.57
CA GLU A 513 19.19 -18.68 -24.70
C GLU A 513 20.23 -17.64 -25.11
N LYS A 514 19.84 -16.37 -25.27
CA LYS A 514 20.68 -15.26 -25.75
C LYS A 514 21.66 -14.77 -24.67
N ASP A 515 21.15 -14.58 -23.45
CA ASP A 515 21.90 -13.92 -22.36
C ASP A 515 22.36 -14.88 -21.26
N GLY A 516 21.88 -16.13 -21.26
CA GLY A 516 22.18 -17.11 -20.22
C GLY A 516 21.54 -16.79 -18.86
N LEU A 517 20.48 -15.98 -18.82
CA LEU A 517 19.80 -15.59 -17.59
C LEU A 517 18.99 -16.75 -17.01
N LYS A 518 18.98 -16.88 -15.67
CA LYS A 518 18.00 -17.71 -14.96
C LYS A 518 16.70 -16.94 -14.84
N VAL A 519 15.74 -17.24 -15.71
CA VAL A 519 14.43 -16.58 -15.72
C VAL A 519 13.38 -17.43 -15.00
N PHE A 520 12.58 -16.83 -14.11
CA PHE A 520 11.41 -17.47 -13.51
C PHE A 520 10.14 -16.73 -13.94
N VAL A 521 9.10 -17.48 -14.34
CA VAL A 521 7.81 -16.91 -14.78
C VAL A 521 6.72 -17.42 -13.85
N THR A 522 5.92 -16.50 -13.31
CA THR A 522 4.77 -16.83 -12.45
C THR A 522 3.62 -15.85 -12.66
N THR A 523 2.53 -16.07 -11.93
CA THR A 523 1.32 -15.23 -11.95
C THR A 523 1.08 -14.60 -10.57
N PRO A 524 0.40 -13.45 -10.49
CA PRO A 524 0.02 -12.84 -9.20
C PRO A 524 -0.69 -13.81 -8.25
N GLN A 525 -1.67 -14.60 -8.73
CA GLN A 525 -2.46 -15.49 -7.88
C GLN A 525 -1.62 -16.55 -7.13
N LYS A 526 -0.57 -17.08 -7.78
CA LYS A 526 0.36 -18.03 -7.15
C LYS A 526 1.15 -17.36 -6.01
N ILE A 527 1.60 -16.13 -6.24
CA ILE A 527 2.24 -15.31 -5.20
C ILE A 527 1.28 -15.06 -4.04
N TYR A 528 0.04 -14.63 -4.33
CA TYR A 528 -0.94 -14.33 -3.29
C TYR A 528 -1.22 -15.51 -2.38
N ASN A 529 -1.38 -16.70 -2.94
CA ASN A 529 -1.63 -17.92 -2.18
C ASN A 529 -0.54 -18.23 -1.13
N GLU A 530 0.73 -17.89 -1.40
CA GLU A 530 1.85 -18.16 -0.48
C GLU A 530 2.21 -16.96 0.41
N PHE A 531 2.08 -15.72 -0.09
CA PHE A 531 2.60 -14.51 0.57
C PHE A 531 1.52 -13.61 1.19
N SER A 532 0.25 -13.73 0.80
CA SER A 532 -0.88 -12.97 1.38
C SER A 532 -2.07 -13.85 1.77
N SER A 533 -1.83 -15.15 1.98
CA SER A 533 -2.88 -16.10 2.31
C SER A 533 -4.01 -16.15 1.28
N GLY A 534 -3.71 -15.91 0.01
CA GLY A 534 -4.62 -16.03 -1.12
C GLY A 534 -5.38 -14.76 -1.49
N ALA A 535 -5.36 -13.71 -0.67
CA ALA A 535 -5.96 -12.42 -0.99
C ALA A 535 -5.09 -11.62 -1.95
N GLN A 536 -5.68 -10.85 -2.85
CA GLN A 536 -4.91 -9.88 -3.62
C GLN A 536 -4.25 -8.89 -2.64
N ASP A 537 -2.93 -8.71 -2.74
CA ASP A 537 -2.19 -7.67 -2.02
C ASP A 537 -0.86 -7.42 -2.77
N ILE A 538 -0.62 -6.18 -3.19
CA ILE A 538 0.60 -5.83 -3.94
C ILE A 538 1.86 -6.08 -3.11
N THR A 539 1.78 -5.99 -1.79
CA THR A 539 2.88 -6.25 -0.87
C THR A 539 3.33 -7.70 -0.97
N ALA A 540 2.44 -8.64 -1.32
CA ALA A 540 2.81 -10.03 -1.52
C ALA A 540 3.75 -10.21 -2.72
N ILE A 541 3.56 -9.43 -3.78
CA ILE A 541 4.48 -9.40 -4.94
C ILE A 541 5.84 -8.89 -4.49
N ARG A 542 5.88 -7.77 -3.75
CA ARG A 542 7.12 -7.19 -3.20
C ARG A 542 7.81 -8.15 -2.22
N ASP A 543 7.06 -8.82 -1.35
CA ASP A 543 7.56 -9.82 -0.40
C ASP A 543 8.15 -11.04 -1.13
N PHE A 544 7.56 -11.49 -2.25
CA PHE A 544 8.13 -12.57 -3.06
C PHE A 544 9.42 -12.14 -3.78
N VAL A 545 9.46 -10.93 -4.33
CA VAL A 545 10.67 -10.36 -4.94
C VAL A 545 11.80 -10.29 -3.89
N LYS A 546 11.50 -9.77 -2.70
CA LYS A 546 12.44 -9.73 -1.55
C LYS A 546 12.87 -11.13 -1.13
N HIS A 547 11.94 -12.09 -1.08
CA HIS A 547 12.25 -13.48 -0.73
C HIS A 547 13.31 -14.08 -1.66
N ILE A 548 13.18 -13.92 -2.97
CA ILE A 548 14.19 -14.38 -3.94
C ILE A 548 15.51 -13.65 -3.69
N TYR A 549 15.47 -12.33 -3.53
CA TYR A 549 16.64 -11.48 -3.31
C TYR A 549 17.44 -11.86 -2.05
N ASP A 550 16.76 -12.11 -0.94
CA ASP A 550 17.38 -12.49 0.34
C ASP A 550 17.86 -13.94 0.36
N ARG A 551 17.15 -14.85 -0.31
CA ARG A 551 17.48 -16.29 -0.37
C ARG A 551 18.59 -16.63 -1.36
N SER A 552 18.95 -15.68 -2.22
CA SER A 552 19.97 -15.89 -3.23
C SER A 552 21.36 -15.95 -2.63
N ASP A 553 22.20 -16.78 -3.22
CA ASP A 553 23.62 -16.85 -2.85
C ASP A 553 24.30 -15.52 -3.24
N PRO A 554 25.35 -15.07 -2.52
CA PRO A 554 26.03 -13.81 -2.83
C PRO A 554 26.47 -13.72 -4.29
N GLY A 555 26.05 -12.65 -4.98
CA GLY A 555 26.32 -12.42 -6.40
C GLY A 555 25.33 -13.09 -7.36
N GLN A 556 24.33 -13.80 -6.86
CA GLN A 556 23.22 -14.39 -7.62
C GLN A 556 21.87 -13.80 -7.24
N GLU A 557 21.86 -12.62 -6.59
CA GLU A 557 20.65 -11.88 -6.29
C GLU A 557 19.87 -11.53 -7.56
N LEU A 558 18.54 -11.42 -7.42
CA LEU A 558 17.65 -10.95 -8.47
C LEU A 558 18.10 -9.59 -8.99
N ARG A 559 18.05 -9.42 -10.32
CA ARG A 559 18.50 -8.20 -11.00
C ARG A 559 17.37 -7.48 -11.73
N TYR A 560 16.40 -8.24 -12.25
CA TYR A 560 15.34 -7.72 -13.10
C TYR A 560 13.97 -8.25 -12.68
N LEU A 561 12.97 -7.37 -12.70
CA LEU A 561 11.55 -7.70 -12.56
C LEU A 561 10.81 -7.11 -13.76
N LEU A 562 10.03 -7.95 -14.45
CA LEU A 562 9.05 -7.53 -15.45
C LEU A 562 7.64 -7.82 -14.95
N LEU A 563 6.83 -6.76 -14.88
CA LEU A 563 5.40 -6.83 -14.63
C LEU A 563 4.69 -6.86 -15.99
N PHE A 564 4.06 -7.98 -16.33
CA PHE A 564 3.54 -8.22 -17.68
C PHE A 564 2.01 -8.25 -17.67
N GLY A 565 1.44 -7.07 -17.90
CA GLY A 565 0.02 -6.74 -17.89
C GLY A 565 -0.19 -5.31 -17.40
N ASP A 566 -1.31 -4.70 -17.77
CA ASP A 566 -1.67 -3.38 -17.28
C ASP A 566 -2.03 -3.38 -15.77
N ALA A 567 -2.14 -2.18 -15.20
CA ALA A 567 -2.44 -1.93 -13.79
C ALA A 567 -3.54 -0.87 -13.66
N SER A 568 -4.22 -0.87 -12.52
CA SER A 568 -5.25 0.13 -12.24
C SER A 568 -5.29 0.49 -10.76
N PHE A 569 -5.74 1.71 -10.47
CA PHE A 569 -6.05 2.15 -9.11
C PHE A 569 -7.26 1.39 -8.52
N ASP A 570 -8.08 0.77 -9.37
CA ASP A 570 -9.22 -0.03 -8.97
C ASP A 570 -8.86 -1.50 -8.77
N TYR A 571 -8.25 -1.77 -7.61
CA TYR A 571 -7.83 -3.12 -7.26
C TYR A 571 -8.98 -4.13 -7.15
N LYS A 572 -10.18 -3.69 -6.73
CA LYS A 572 -11.32 -4.60 -6.48
C LYS A 572 -12.30 -4.69 -7.64
N ASN A 573 -11.95 -4.15 -8.81
CA ASN A 573 -12.78 -4.27 -10.02
C ASN A 573 -14.21 -3.72 -9.83
N ARG A 574 -14.29 -2.50 -9.28
CA ARG A 574 -15.52 -1.74 -9.04
C ARG A 574 -16.03 -1.03 -10.30
N LEU A 575 -15.12 -0.63 -11.20
CA LEU A 575 -15.42 0.09 -12.43
C LEU A 575 -15.47 -0.87 -13.63
N PRO A 576 -16.28 -0.55 -14.66
CA PRO A 576 -16.28 -1.32 -15.90
C PRO A 576 -14.93 -1.24 -16.61
N ASP A 577 -14.63 -2.25 -17.43
CA ASP A 577 -13.46 -2.30 -18.31
C ASP A 577 -12.10 -2.13 -17.59
N ASN A 578 -12.02 -2.59 -16.35
CA ASN A 578 -10.82 -2.50 -15.54
C ASN A 578 -9.73 -3.50 -15.99
N THR A 579 -8.51 -3.00 -16.14
CA THR A 579 -7.34 -3.74 -16.64
C THR A 579 -6.32 -4.02 -15.53
N ASN A 580 -6.77 -4.22 -14.28
CA ASN A 580 -5.91 -4.54 -13.13
C ASN A 580 -5.31 -5.97 -13.20
N PHE A 581 -4.51 -6.25 -14.23
CA PHE A 581 -3.97 -7.57 -14.53
C PHE A 581 -2.74 -7.93 -13.71
N VAL A 582 -1.83 -6.96 -13.54
CA VAL A 582 -0.71 -7.03 -12.61
C VAL A 582 -0.66 -5.69 -11.86
N PRO A 583 -1.13 -5.60 -10.61
CA PRO A 583 -1.33 -4.31 -9.95
C PRO A 583 -0.01 -3.55 -9.74
N CYS A 584 -0.10 -2.22 -9.70
CA CYS A 584 0.99 -1.32 -9.29
C CYS A 584 0.75 -0.78 -7.88
N TRP A 585 1.75 -0.13 -7.28
CA TRP A 585 1.56 0.58 -6.02
C TRP A 585 0.97 1.97 -6.27
N GLU A 586 -0.14 2.29 -5.60
CA GLU A 586 -0.77 3.62 -5.61
C GLU A 586 -0.55 4.37 -4.28
N ALA A 587 -0.40 5.69 -4.31
CA ALA A 587 -0.35 6.47 -3.08
C ALA A 587 -1.70 6.45 -2.34
N VAL A 588 -1.70 6.64 -1.02
CA VAL A 588 -2.96 6.86 -0.28
C VAL A 588 -3.57 8.22 -0.64
N SER A 589 -2.73 9.23 -0.89
CA SER A 589 -3.22 10.55 -1.35
C SER A 589 -3.94 10.41 -2.68
N SER A 590 -5.23 10.76 -2.72
CA SER A 590 -6.09 10.59 -3.92
C SER A 590 -6.80 11.88 -4.35
N LEU A 591 -6.56 12.99 -3.64
CA LEU A 591 -7.28 14.26 -3.83
C LEU A 591 -6.49 15.32 -4.61
N ASN A 592 -5.27 15.01 -5.03
CA ASN A 592 -4.43 15.88 -5.84
C ASN A 592 -3.60 15.05 -6.82
N THR A 593 -3.72 15.32 -8.12
CA THR A 593 -3.14 14.50 -9.20
C THR A 593 -1.62 14.56 -9.32
N ILE A 594 -0.95 15.55 -8.69
CA ILE A 594 0.52 15.59 -8.61
C ILE A 594 1.02 14.71 -7.47
N SER A 595 0.34 14.77 -6.32
CA SER A 595 0.75 14.02 -5.11
C SER A 595 0.26 12.58 -5.08
N SER A 596 -0.69 12.23 -5.95
CA SER A 596 -1.19 10.88 -6.14
C SER A 596 -0.30 10.20 -7.15
N VAL A 597 0.45 9.20 -6.70
CA VAL A 597 1.52 8.59 -7.49
C VAL A 597 1.25 7.10 -7.63
N ALA A 598 1.24 6.63 -8.87
CA ALA A 598 1.41 5.23 -9.21
C ALA A 598 2.90 4.93 -9.40
N SER A 599 3.40 3.82 -8.84
CA SER A 599 4.81 3.44 -8.98
C SER A 599 5.01 1.93 -8.92
N ASP A 600 5.92 1.43 -9.75
CA ASP A 600 6.43 0.05 -9.66
C ASP A 600 7.75 -0.03 -8.87
N ASP A 601 8.37 1.11 -8.51
CA ASP A 601 9.60 1.16 -7.67
C ASP A 601 9.40 0.45 -6.33
N TYR A 602 8.16 0.48 -5.82
CA TYR A 602 7.76 -0.21 -4.60
C TYR A 602 8.21 -1.68 -4.58
N PHE A 603 8.14 -2.37 -5.72
CA PHE A 603 8.51 -3.79 -5.80
C PHE A 603 10.03 -4.03 -5.67
N GLY A 604 10.85 -2.98 -5.71
CA GLY A 604 12.30 -3.05 -5.58
C GLY A 604 12.86 -2.50 -4.26
N TYR A 605 12.01 -2.20 -3.27
CA TYR A 605 12.44 -1.86 -1.91
C TYR A 605 12.71 -3.14 -1.10
N LEU A 606 13.90 -3.72 -1.25
CA LEU A 606 14.20 -5.08 -0.81
C LEU A 606 15.12 -5.13 0.42
N ASP A 607 15.83 -4.06 0.76
CA ASP A 607 16.71 -4.04 1.93
C ASP A 607 15.90 -3.87 3.23
N ASP A 608 16.37 -4.47 4.34
CA ASP A 608 15.61 -4.51 5.59
C ASP A 608 15.28 -3.10 6.13
N GLY A 609 13.99 -2.86 6.38
CA GLY A 609 13.47 -1.60 6.92
C GLY A 609 12.89 -0.66 5.88
N GLU A 610 12.96 -0.99 4.60
CA GLU A 610 12.35 -0.22 3.52
C GLU A 610 10.85 -0.51 3.37
N GLY A 611 10.13 0.36 2.68
CA GLY A 611 8.74 0.11 2.30
C GLY A 611 7.97 1.26 1.68
N VAL A 612 8.42 2.52 1.75
CA VAL A 612 7.89 3.74 1.06
C VAL A 612 8.49 5.05 1.67
N SER A 613 9.59 4.96 2.40
CA SER A 613 10.28 6.14 2.95
C SER A 613 11.09 6.84 1.85
N TYR A 614 11.27 8.16 1.98
CA TYR A 614 12.12 8.97 1.08
C TYR A 614 13.60 8.53 1.05
N SER A 615 14.04 7.79 2.07
CA SER A 615 15.38 7.21 2.16
C SER A 615 15.54 5.87 1.45
N ASP A 616 14.45 5.22 1.10
CA ASP A 616 14.45 3.88 0.51
C ASP A 616 14.99 3.94 -0.93
N ARG A 617 15.57 2.84 -1.38
CA ARG A 617 16.26 2.77 -2.67
C ARG A 617 15.81 1.53 -3.43
N VAL A 618 15.68 1.69 -4.74
CA VAL A 618 15.32 0.58 -5.62
C VAL A 618 16.55 -0.30 -5.85
N ASP A 619 16.46 -1.58 -5.49
CA ASP A 619 17.58 -2.53 -5.52
C ASP A 619 17.77 -3.24 -6.87
N ILE A 620 16.71 -3.32 -7.68
CA ILE A 620 16.65 -4.08 -8.94
C ILE A 620 16.09 -3.23 -10.08
N GLY A 621 16.37 -3.62 -11.33
CA GLY A 621 15.71 -3.01 -12.49
C GLY A 621 14.27 -3.51 -12.59
N ILE A 622 13.30 -2.59 -12.68
CA ILE A 622 11.88 -2.91 -12.79
C ILE A 622 11.34 -2.33 -14.09
N GLY A 623 10.63 -3.16 -14.86
CA GLY A 623 9.92 -2.74 -16.06
C GLY A 623 8.50 -3.28 -16.07
N ARG A 624 7.64 -2.64 -16.86
CA ARG A 624 6.27 -3.08 -17.11
C ARG A 624 5.99 -3.12 -18.60
N PHE A 625 5.27 -4.15 -19.04
CA PHE A 625 4.53 -4.12 -20.29
C PHE A 625 3.05 -3.86 -19.96
N PRO A 626 2.58 -2.60 -20.10
CA PRO A 626 1.19 -2.24 -19.88
C PRO A 626 0.40 -2.64 -21.13
N VAL A 627 -0.09 -3.86 -21.14
CA VAL A 627 -0.83 -4.44 -22.27
C VAL A 627 -2.14 -5.03 -21.78
N ASP A 628 -3.16 -4.89 -22.61
CA ASP A 628 -4.54 -5.25 -22.31
C ASP A 628 -4.99 -6.50 -23.08
N THR A 629 -4.31 -6.81 -24.18
CA THR A 629 -4.69 -7.91 -25.08
C THR A 629 -3.54 -8.87 -25.38
N PRO A 630 -3.82 -10.14 -25.74
CA PRO A 630 -2.80 -11.08 -26.19
C PRO A 630 -1.99 -10.57 -27.41
N GLU A 631 -2.65 -9.80 -28.29
CA GLU A 631 -2.03 -9.17 -29.45
C GLU A 631 -1.00 -8.12 -29.05
N GLU A 632 -1.36 -7.18 -28.16
CA GLU A 632 -0.42 -6.18 -27.63
C GLU A 632 0.73 -6.84 -26.86
N ALA A 633 0.44 -7.89 -26.07
CA ALA A 633 1.46 -8.68 -25.40
C ALA A 633 2.45 -9.29 -26.37
N LYS A 634 1.96 -9.81 -27.51
CA LYS A 634 2.80 -10.35 -28.58
C LYS A 634 3.64 -9.25 -29.23
N GLU A 635 3.05 -8.10 -29.53
CA GLU A 635 3.75 -6.96 -30.14
C GLU A 635 4.85 -6.39 -29.24
N ALA A 636 4.61 -6.29 -27.93
CA ALA A 636 5.62 -5.86 -26.96
C ALA A 636 6.83 -6.82 -26.98
N VAL A 637 6.59 -8.13 -26.89
CA VAL A 637 7.65 -9.14 -26.93
C VAL A 637 8.36 -9.17 -28.30
N ASP A 638 7.63 -9.06 -29.40
CA ASP A 638 8.22 -9.02 -30.75
C ASP A 638 9.14 -7.81 -30.92
N LYS A 639 8.72 -6.62 -30.46
CA LYS A 639 9.56 -5.42 -30.50
C LYS A 639 10.84 -5.60 -29.67
N THR A 640 10.74 -6.15 -28.46
CA THR A 640 11.89 -6.39 -27.59
C THR A 640 12.88 -7.38 -28.22
N ILE A 641 12.40 -8.55 -28.64
CA ILE A 641 13.25 -9.58 -29.28
C ILE A 641 13.85 -9.02 -30.58
N ARG A 642 13.06 -8.32 -31.41
CA ARG A 642 13.56 -7.72 -32.65
C ARG A 642 14.67 -6.72 -32.37
N TYR A 643 14.48 -5.80 -31.42
CA TYR A 643 15.49 -4.78 -31.09
C TYR A 643 16.82 -5.40 -30.64
N ASP A 644 16.76 -6.49 -29.88
CA ASP A 644 17.93 -7.19 -29.34
C ASP A 644 18.52 -8.25 -30.29
N THR A 645 17.84 -8.52 -31.40
CA THR A 645 18.37 -9.41 -32.45
C THR A 645 19.31 -8.62 -33.37
N ASP A 646 20.54 -9.13 -33.53
CA ASP A 646 21.57 -8.52 -34.38
C ASP A 646 21.27 -8.73 -35.88
N THR A 647 20.44 -7.85 -36.47
CA THR A 647 20.09 -7.85 -37.91
C THR A 647 20.54 -6.57 -38.59
N PRO A 648 20.75 -6.54 -39.92
CA PRO A 648 21.03 -5.31 -40.64
C PRO A 648 19.98 -4.21 -40.41
N GLU A 649 18.70 -4.57 -40.28
CA GLU A 649 17.60 -3.65 -40.06
C GLU A 649 17.67 -3.00 -38.66
N THR A 650 17.99 -3.78 -37.63
CA THR A 650 18.09 -3.31 -36.23
C THR A 650 19.43 -2.63 -35.95
N MET A 651 20.43 -2.83 -36.81
CA MET A 651 21.75 -2.18 -36.77
C MET A 651 21.87 -0.97 -37.72
N GLY A 652 20.73 -0.41 -38.15
CA GLY A 652 20.68 0.70 -39.09
C GLY A 652 21.16 2.06 -38.53
N PRO A 653 21.28 3.09 -39.40
CA PRO A 653 21.80 4.41 -39.03
C PRO A 653 21.00 5.15 -37.94
N TRP A 654 19.74 4.77 -37.71
CA TRP A 654 18.87 5.34 -36.68
C TRP A 654 19.46 5.22 -35.27
N ARG A 655 20.30 4.21 -35.02
CA ARG A 655 21.03 4.03 -33.74
C ARG A 655 22.01 5.19 -33.44
N ASN A 656 22.38 6.00 -34.43
CA ASN A 656 23.26 7.14 -34.24
C ASN A 656 22.52 8.47 -34.07
N ARG A 657 21.18 8.48 -34.03
CA ARG A 657 20.36 9.70 -33.94
C ARG A 657 19.69 9.83 -32.58
N LEU A 658 19.81 10.99 -31.96
CA LEU A 658 19.14 11.33 -30.71
C LEU A 658 18.34 12.62 -30.89
N THR A 659 17.05 12.59 -30.55
CA THR A 659 16.12 13.70 -30.74
C THR A 659 15.72 14.28 -29.38
N PHE A 660 15.92 15.58 -29.20
CA PHE A 660 15.58 16.34 -28.00
C PHE A 660 14.46 17.32 -28.34
N VAL A 661 13.36 17.22 -27.60
CA VAL A 661 12.18 18.07 -27.73
C VAL A 661 12.01 18.86 -26.44
N ALA A 662 11.78 20.16 -26.54
CA ALA A 662 11.56 21.01 -25.38
C ALA A 662 10.33 21.90 -25.55
N ASP A 663 9.52 21.94 -24.51
CA ASP A 663 8.39 22.85 -24.35
C ASP A 663 8.86 24.29 -24.11
N ASP A 664 7.97 25.26 -24.31
CA ASP A 664 8.23 26.68 -24.07
C ASP A 664 7.85 27.11 -22.63
N GLY A 665 7.92 28.41 -22.34
CA GLY A 665 7.49 28.94 -21.05
C GLY A 665 8.43 28.65 -19.88
N ASP A 666 7.90 28.68 -18.66
CA ASP A 666 8.60 28.32 -17.41
C ASP A 666 10.00 28.92 -17.20
N TYR A 667 10.20 30.16 -17.66
CA TYR A 667 11.51 30.83 -17.66
C TYR A 667 12.60 30.01 -18.38
N ASN A 668 12.23 29.39 -19.49
CA ASN A 668 13.03 28.49 -20.33
C ASN A 668 13.53 27.25 -19.58
N ARG A 669 12.85 26.79 -18.51
CA ARG A 669 13.30 25.63 -17.72
C ARG A 669 13.52 24.42 -18.61
N HIS A 670 12.50 24.06 -19.38
CA HIS A 670 12.47 22.87 -20.22
C HIS A 670 13.54 22.90 -21.32
N LEU A 671 13.70 24.06 -21.97
CA LEU A 671 14.78 24.30 -22.92
C LEU A 671 16.16 24.15 -22.27
N ASN A 672 16.38 24.71 -21.08
CA ASN A 672 17.65 24.60 -20.37
C ASN A 672 17.95 23.14 -19.96
N ASP A 673 16.94 22.36 -19.57
CA ASP A 673 17.08 20.94 -19.25
C ASP A 673 17.51 20.15 -20.51
N ALA A 674 16.85 20.37 -21.65
CA ALA A 674 17.21 19.76 -22.93
C ALA A 674 18.62 20.17 -23.42
N GLU A 675 18.99 21.45 -23.29
CA GLU A 675 20.34 21.94 -23.62
C GLU A 675 21.42 21.34 -22.70
N THR A 676 21.11 21.14 -21.42
CA THR A 676 22.04 20.52 -20.46
C THR A 676 22.33 19.07 -20.85
N LEU A 677 21.27 18.29 -21.12
CA LEU A 677 21.40 16.88 -21.50
C LEU A 677 22.08 16.72 -22.87
N SER A 678 21.63 17.46 -23.88
CA SER A 678 22.21 17.40 -25.23
C SER A 678 23.65 17.93 -25.27
N GLY A 679 23.97 18.97 -24.50
CA GLY A 679 25.34 19.48 -24.35
C GLY A 679 26.29 18.46 -23.70
N TYR A 680 25.81 17.71 -22.70
CA TYR A 680 26.56 16.60 -22.12
C TYR A 680 26.88 15.52 -23.15
N LEU A 681 25.90 15.12 -23.96
CA LEU A 681 26.10 14.10 -25.00
C LEU A 681 27.00 14.59 -26.13
N SER A 682 26.81 15.82 -26.60
CA SER A 682 27.67 16.41 -27.63
C SER A 682 29.14 16.43 -27.22
N LYS A 683 29.40 16.68 -25.93
CA LYS A 683 30.76 16.76 -25.38
C LYS A 683 31.39 15.39 -25.14
N ASN A 684 30.64 14.44 -24.59
CA ASN A 684 31.19 13.16 -24.12
C ASN A 684 30.99 12.01 -25.12
N TYR A 685 30.01 12.11 -26.02
CA TYR A 685 29.64 11.10 -27.00
C TYR A 685 29.37 11.71 -28.38
N PRO A 686 30.36 12.36 -29.02
CA PRO A 686 30.19 13.10 -30.28
C PRO A 686 29.87 12.21 -31.50
N VAL A 687 29.87 10.89 -31.32
CA VAL A 687 29.47 9.92 -32.36
C VAL A 687 27.97 9.99 -32.68
N TYR A 688 27.15 10.46 -31.74
CA TYR A 688 25.71 10.62 -31.94
C TYR A 688 25.38 11.94 -32.60
N GLY A 689 24.52 11.89 -33.63
CA GLY A 689 23.89 13.06 -34.23
C GLY A 689 22.73 13.55 -33.37
N LEU A 690 22.78 14.82 -32.96
CA LEU A 690 21.75 15.46 -32.15
C LEU A 690 20.77 16.23 -33.03
N ASN A 691 19.49 15.90 -32.90
CA ASN A 691 18.36 16.64 -33.46
C ASN A 691 17.65 17.39 -32.34
N LYS A 692 17.43 18.70 -32.48
CA LYS A 692 16.87 19.56 -31.43
C LYS A 692 15.62 20.26 -31.96
N LEU A 693 14.46 19.96 -31.38
CA LEU A 693 13.16 20.48 -31.78
C LEU A 693 12.53 21.23 -30.60
N TYR A 694 12.73 22.55 -30.53
CA TYR A 694 12.25 23.35 -29.40
C TYR A 694 11.05 24.18 -29.82
N LEU A 695 9.98 24.16 -29.02
CA LEU A 695 8.70 24.79 -29.36
C LEU A 695 8.83 26.26 -29.77
N ASP A 696 9.70 27.03 -29.09
CA ASP A 696 10.01 28.44 -29.42
C ASP A 696 10.53 28.66 -30.85
N ALA A 697 11.05 27.62 -31.51
CA ALA A 697 11.54 27.66 -32.88
C ALA A 697 10.45 27.38 -33.94
N PHE A 698 9.23 27.03 -33.52
CA PHE A 698 8.11 26.69 -34.40
C PHE A 698 6.94 27.67 -34.24
N PRO A 699 6.21 27.98 -35.32
CA PRO A 699 5.04 28.85 -35.23
C PRO A 699 3.90 28.18 -34.46
N GLN A 700 3.41 28.85 -33.42
CA GLN A 700 2.17 28.51 -32.76
C GLN A 700 0.98 29.17 -33.46
N ILE A 701 -0.12 28.42 -33.59
CA ILE A 701 -1.37 28.90 -34.15
C ILE A 701 -2.49 28.81 -33.12
N SER A 702 -3.27 29.88 -33.01
CA SER A 702 -4.45 29.91 -32.14
C SER A 702 -5.61 29.18 -32.79
N THR A 703 -6.20 28.21 -32.08
CA THR A 703 -7.41 27.50 -32.49
C THR A 703 -8.51 27.68 -31.43
N PRO A 704 -9.79 27.41 -31.75
CA PRO A 704 -10.86 27.39 -30.74
C PRO A 704 -10.60 26.40 -29.59
N SER A 705 -9.72 25.41 -29.78
CA SER A 705 -9.36 24.39 -28.80
C SER A 705 -7.98 24.60 -28.16
N GLY A 706 -7.46 25.84 -28.20
CA GLY A 706 -6.16 26.23 -27.64
C GLY A 706 -5.08 26.46 -28.70
N GLN A 707 -3.86 26.81 -28.26
CA GLN A 707 -2.70 26.91 -29.14
C GLN A 707 -2.34 25.54 -29.70
N ARG A 708 -1.74 25.52 -30.90
CA ARG A 708 -1.17 24.34 -31.55
C ARG A 708 0.15 24.68 -32.20
N ALA A 709 1.05 23.71 -32.30
CA ALA A 709 2.30 23.84 -33.04
C ALA A 709 2.43 22.77 -34.15
N PRO A 710 1.68 22.88 -35.26
CA PRO A 710 1.61 21.83 -36.28
C PRO A 710 2.98 21.50 -36.89
N ALA A 711 3.82 22.51 -37.13
CA ALA A 711 5.14 22.33 -37.71
C ALA A 711 6.11 21.59 -36.75
N LEU A 712 5.96 21.78 -35.44
CA LEU A 712 6.70 20.99 -34.46
C LEU A 712 6.21 19.54 -34.48
N ASN A 713 4.89 19.34 -34.49
CA ASN A 713 4.31 17.99 -34.52
C ASN A 713 4.76 17.21 -35.77
N GLU A 714 4.77 17.87 -36.94
CA GLU A 714 5.29 17.29 -38.19
C GLU A 714 6.79 16.95 -38.07
N ALA A 715 7.61 17.83 -37.49
CA ALA A 715 9.03 17.56 -37.28
C ALA A 715 9.30 16.40 -36.30
N ILE A 716 8.47 16.26 -35.26
CA ILE A 716 8.51 15.13 -34.33
C ILE A 716 8.18 13.83 -35.08
N ASN A 717 7.06 13.79 -35.80
CA ASN A 717 6.64 12.61 -36.58
C ASN A 717 7.71 12.21 -37.61
N ALA A 718 8.26 13.17 -38.35
CA ALA A 718 9.34 12.92 -39.31
C ALA A 718 10.62 12.37 -38.63
N SER A 719 10.90 12.76 -37.39
CA SER A 719 12.04 12.25 -36.61
C SER A 719 11.83 10.81 -36.14
N ILE A 720 10.59 10.46 -35.79
CA ILE A 720 10.21 9.08 -35.42
C ILE A 720 10.22 8.17 -36.66
N ASP A 721 9.58 8.59 -37.76
CA ASP A 721 9.55 7.86 -39.03
C ASP A 721 10.97 7.64 -39.60
N GLY A 722 11.84 8.65 -39.45
CA GLY A 722 13.23 8.57 -39.88
C GLY A 722 14.13 7.72 -38.96
N GLY A 723 13.59 7.20 -37.85
CA GLY A 723 14.28 6.45 -36.82
C GLY A 723 15.19 7.31 -35.93
N THR A 724 14.99 7.20 -34.62
CA THR A 724 15.81 7.83 -33.56
C THR A 724 16.05 6.81 -32.45
N LEU A 725 17.29 6.67 -31.98
CA LEU A 725 17.63 5.77 -30.88
C LEU A 725 17.01 6.24 -29.56
N LEU A 726 17.04 7.55 -29.35
CA LEU A 726 16.58 8.18 -28.14
C LEU A 726 15.71 9.37 -28.53
N PHE A 727 14.49 9.39 -28.00
CA PHE A 727 13.62 10.54 -28.00
C PHE A 727 13.52 11.04 -26.55
N ASN A 728 13.95 12.28 -26.30
CA ASN A 728 13.85 12.91 -24.98
C ASN A 728 12.95 14.12 -25.09
N TYR A 729 11.94 14.18 -24.23
CA TYR A 729 11.08 15.34 -24.08
C TYR A 729 11.28 15.96 -22.70
N SER A 730 11.42 17.29 -22.67
CA SER A 730 11.41 18.09 -21.44
C SER A 730 10.26 19.09 -21.55
N GLY A 731 9.25 19.01 -20.69
CA GLY A 731 8.08 19.88 -20.81
C GLY A 731 6.86 19.40 -20.03
N HIS A 732 5.73 20.09 -20.21
CA HIS A 732 4.44 19.64 -19.69
C HIS A 732 3.91 18.46 -20.50
N GLY A 733 3.14 17.57 -19.88
CA GLY A 733 2.51 16.46 -20.57
C GLY A 733 1.27 16.03 -19.82
N GLY A 734 0.32 15.45 -20.56
CA GLY A 734 -0.84 14.77 -19.99
C GLY A 734 -0.96 13.37 -20.59
N GLU A 735 -2.00 12.66 -20.18
CA GLU A 735 -2.25 11.26 -20.56
C GLU A 735 -2.48 11.06 -22.06
N VAL A 736 -2.78 12.14 -22.80
CA VAL A 736 -3.16 12.09 -24.23
C VAL A 736 -2.23 12.88 -25.16
N GLY A 737 -1.15 13.45 -24.66
CA GLY A 737 -0.16 14.16 -25.49
C GLY A 737 0.82 15.04 -24.72
N LEU A 738 1.81 15.56 -25.46
CA LEU A 738 2.87 16.42 -24.93
C LEU A 738 2.57 17.90 -25.19
N GLY A 739 2.96 18.75 -24.25
CA GLY A 739 2.82 20.21 -24.27
C GLY A 739 1.37 20.69 -24.15
N HIS A 740 1.18 21.96 -23.80
CA HIS A 740 -0.16 22.56 -23.84
C HIS A 740 -0.70 22.69 -25.27
N GLU A 741 0.20 22.75 -26.24
CA GLU A 741 -0.04 22.83 -27.68
C GLU A 741 -0.40 21.47 -28.30
N ARG A 742 -0.36 20.38 -27.50
CA ARG A 742 -0.78 19.02 -27.86
C ARG A 742 -0.09 18.48 -29.12
N PHE A 743 1.21 18.26 -29.03
CA PHE A 743 1.98 17.50 -30.03
C PHE A 743 2.26 16.08 -29.52
N MET A 744 2.54 15.13 -30.42
CA MET A 744 2.64 13.69 -30.15
C MET A 744 1.40 13.17 -29.41
N THR A 745 0.26 13.21 -30.09
CA THR A 745 -1.00 12.69 -29.59
C THR A 745 -1.12 11.18 -29.81
N ILE A 746 -2.12 10.53 -29.19
CA ILE A 746 -2.42 9.11 -29.44
C ILE A 746 -2.64 8.83 -30.94
N ALA A 747 -3.27 9.77 -31.66
CA ALA A 747 -3.51 9.63 -33.10
C ALA A 747 -2.20 9.64 -33.91
N ASP A 748 -1.22 10.46 -33.50
CA ASP A 748 0.11 10.47 -34.12
C ASP A 748 0.80 9.11 -33.90
N ILE A 749 0.84 8.63 -32.65
CA ILE A 749 1.47 7.35 -32.28
C ILE A 749 0.87 6.19 -33.06
N ASN A 750 -0.46 6.13 -33.18
CA ASN A 750 -1.16 5.08 -33.91
C ASN A 750 -0.95 5.14 -35.44
N SER A 751 -0.43 6.27 -35.95
CA SER A 751 -0.15 6.44 -37.38
C SER A 751 1.29 6.08 -37.76
N TRP A 752 2.19 5.91 -36.78
CA TRP A 752 3.61 5.65 -37.03
C TRP A 752 3.86 4.28 -37.63
N THR A 753 4.89 4.21 -38.49
CA THR A 753 5.27 2.98 -39.22
C THR A 753 6.77 2.67 -39.09
N ASN A 754 7.43 3.19 -38.06
CA ASN A 754 8.89 3.20 -37.88
C ASN A 754 9.50 1.85 -37.47
#